data_AF-A0A7K3TFQ2-F1
#
_entry.id   AF-A0A7K3TFQ2-F1
#
_cell.length_a   1.000
_cell.length_b   1.000
_cell.length_c   1.000
_cell.angle_alpha   90.00
_cell.angle_beta   90.00
_cell.angle_gamma   90.00
#
_symmetry.space_group_name_H-M   'P 1'
#
loop_
_entity.id
_entity.type
_entity.pdbx_description
1 polymer ?
#
loop_
_entity_poly.entity_id
_entity_poly.type
_entity_poly.pdbx_seq_one_letter_code
_entity_poly.pdbx_strand_id
1 'polypeptide(L)'
;MHWQATAFPNGEGTVRAAFTSHGDGPVFHAVPCSAPCEAPAVTSCGTSGASPRTNATDTTNATNAANTTGDTTIPAPTSIPSLTLGVRDGHLLLEARRLSPDPRDSNAADDLMLDMDDACGIEPGTAHDITLTFGAFGTRIFLDGYQCFACATNLSPARVAPAGEFIADAPAGATTIAIHDEPWDAGRIANASDPPEHDIAFAGPALAARDVARIANTIAGALHARFRVRGRGQHGVILAAGFGGGQSAQPAEERMTVAIDAAGITLTMRDDAGAYPYHAAGNWDDGDWHDLVIRSGQGAVDVFVDGFSVLHQPGQMWFADLARNHTPIDRFAIGCNLAGVRLMGEVRSGGVLLHAPTDGQIARLARRIPLVTTALFDAGYAGSASYRIPSLVRTPAGTLIAGADQRTGISNDAPNHINFVVRRSPDGGRTWLPMQTVIAMPGREDGLDGASAIDSCPVADRRTGRVVTLIDLNPGGVGLTNCERGLGVDARGDLKLWDADGNESTLGREPDAGDVWRSPDHAGPGQRWHTARTSYIAEIHSDDDGETWSAPRIIDAQVKEPWMRFMGVCPGAGIQLVRGPHTGRLLIPFYCSGDSRAHYSGGALISDDGGETWRRGRMINEGREVNGIVVDPATMHDDDATTSETTFVERADGDVVAFFRNQHRSGRVGKAVSHDGGETWDGLEFDPALPEIFSQPNALAAPQLGPDAVLFANASQMLPYRGRGVVRLSRDGGHTWERSLCVHPRHHVYQCMAACEGSQLGLLWEIETSGVYITYIPFAWFSDGHGGGVAATAGNRYDKEAS
;
A
#
# COMPACT_ATOMS: atom_id res chain seq x y z
N MET A 1 -35.50 -3.08 -7.16
CA MET A 1 -36.01 -2.18 -8.24
C MET A 1 -35.54 -2.71 -9.60
N HIS A 2 -36.31 -2.51 -10.68
CA HIS A 2 -35.90 -2.92 -12.03
C HIS A 2 -35.21 -1.78 -12.76
N TRP A 3 -34.07 -2.06 -13.40
CA TRP A 3 -33.27 -1.10 -14.14
C TRP A 3 -32.87 -1.67 -15.50
N GLN A 4 -32.72 -0.80 -16.49
CA GLN A 4 -32.30 -1.19 -17.83
C GLN A 4 -30.78 -1.08 -17.97
N ALA A 5 -30.15 -2.00 -18.70
CA ALA A 5 -28.71 -1.93 -18.98
C ALA A 5 -28.32 -0.65 -19.76
N THR A 6 -29.26 -0.05 -20.50
CA THR A 6 -29.10 1.25 -21.17
C THR A 6 -28.86 2.42 -20.21
N ALA A 7 -29.08 2.23 -18.90
CA ALA A 7 -28.65 3.20 -17.87
C ALA A 7 -27.12 3.31 -17.76
N PHE A 8 -26.37 2.39 -18.38
CA PHE A 8 -24.91 2.42 -18.50
C PHE A 8 -24.53 2.32 -19.99
N PRO A 9 -24.82 3.34 -20.81
CA PRO A 9 -24.80 3.24 -22.27
C PRO A 9 -23.44 2.85 -22.86
N ASN A 10 -22.35 3.13 -22.14
CA ASN A 10 -20.98 2.77 -22.51
C ASN A 10 -20.30 1.87 -21.46
N GLY A 11 -21.06 1.22 -20.56
CA GLY A 11 -20.50 0.54 -19.39
C GLY A 11 -19.90 1.52 -18.37
N GLU A 12 -20.36 2.77 -18.38
CA GLU A 12 -19.96 3.84 -17.46
C GLU A 12 -21.17 4.33 -16.68
N GLY A 13 -20.95 4.74 -15.43
CA GLY A 13 -22.02 5.25 -14.59
C GLY A 13 -21.68 5.19 -13.10
N THR A 14 -22.68 5.52 -12.28
CA THR A 14 -22.57 5.54 -10.83
C THR A 14 -23.77 4.83 -10.19
N VAL A 15 -23.51 3.99 -9.20
CA VAL A 15 -24.53 3.45 -8.30
C VAL A 15 -24.24 3.98 -6.91
N ARG A 16 -25.24 4.56 -6.25
CA ARG A 16 -25.15 5.04 -4.87
C ARG A 16 -26.23 4.38 -4.02
N ALA A 17 -25.86 3.94 -2.83
CA ALA A 17 -26.78 3.38 -1.84
C ALA A 17 -26.48 3.96 -0.46
N ALA A 18 -27.51 4.46 0.23
CA ALA A 18 -27.43 4.82 1.64
C ALA A 18 -28.16 3.77 2.47
N PHE A 19 -27.57 3.34 3.59
CA PHE A 19 -28.10 2.26 4.41
C PHE A 19 -27.74 2.42 5.88
N THR A 20 -28.52 1.80 6.76
CA THR A 20 -28.15 1.54 8.14
C THR A 20 -27.62 0.11 8.22
N SER A 21 -26.39 -0.08 8.69
CA SER A 21 -25.84 -1.43 8.88
C SER A 21 -26.67 -2.17 9.92
N HIS A 22 -27.08 -3.41 9.65
CA HIS A 22 -27.79 -4.26 10.61
C HIS A 22 -27.00 -5.54 10.94
N GLY A 23 -25.71 -5.55 10.63
CA GLY A 23 -24.85 -6.74 10.61
C GLY A 23 -24.61 -7.23 9.18
N ASP A 24 -24.37 -8.52 9.05
CA ASP A 24 -24.03 -9.14 7.78
C ASP A 24 -25.20 -9.14 6.79
N GLY A 25 -24.89 -8.86 5.52
CA GLY A 25 -25.86 -8.93 4.45
C GLY A 25 -25.45 -8.11 3.23
N PRO A 26 -26.15 -8.31 2.10
CA PRO A 26 -25.88 -7.48 0.92
C PRO A 26 -26.31 -6.03 1.17
N VAL A 27 -25.62 -5.10 0.50
CA VAL A 27 -25.96 -3.66 0.41
C VAL A 27 -26.45 -3.34 -1.00
N PHE A 28 -25.86 -3.99 -1.99
CA PHE A 28 -26.24 -3.89 -3.39
C PHE A 28 -26.16 -5.27 -4.03
N HIS A 29 -27.19 -5.67 -4.77
CA HIS A 29 -27.21 -6.92 -5.50
C HIS A 29 -27.85 -6.73 -6.87
N ALA A 30 -27.11 -7.06 -7.93
CA ALA A 30 -27.55 -6.99 -9.32
C ALA A 30 -27.61 -8.38 -9.97
N VAL A 31 -28.77 -8.73 -10.54
CA VAL A 31 -29.02 -9.98 -11.30
C VAL A 31 -29.93 -9.73 -12.51
N PRO A 32 -29.89 -10.57 -13.57
CA PRO A 32 -30.81 -10.46 -14.71
C PRO A 32 -32.28 -10.57 -14.28
N CYS A 33 -33.17 -9.77 -14.89
CA CYS A 33 -34.59 -9.74 -14.56
C CYS A 33 -35.34 -11.07 -14.87
N SER A 34 -34.79 -11.93 -15.73
CA SER A 34 -35.36 -13.24 -16.06
C SER A 34 -35.04 -14.36 -15.05
N ALA A 35 -34.26 -14.06 -14.01
CA ALA A 35 -33.91 -15.00 -12.96
C ALA A 35 -34.91 -14.94 -11.78
N PRO A 36 -35.21 -16.07 -11.10
CA PRO A 36 -35.96 -16.02 -9.85
C PRO A 36 -35.14 -15.26 -8.80
N CYS A 37 -35.67 -14.15 -8.28
CA CYS A 37 -35.13 -13.47 -7.10
C CYS A 37 -35.35 -14.35 -5.87
N GLU A 38 -34.39 -15.21 -5.52
CA GLU A 38 -34.32 -15.77 -4.18
C GLU A 38 -33.64 -14.75 -3.26
N ALA A 39 -34.42 -14.05 -2.43
CA ALA A 39 -33.89 -13.24 -1.35
C ALA A 39 -33.18 -14.16 -0.31
N PRO A 40 -32.04 -13.77 0.28
CA PRO A 40 -31.43 -14.55 1.35
C PRO A 40 -32.40 -14.62 2.54
N ALA A 41 -32.87 -15.83 2.86
CA ALA A 41 -33.88 -16.06 3.88
C ALA A 41 -33.27 -15.92 5.30
N VAL A 42 -33.73 -14.92 6.05
CA VAL A 42 -33.52 -14.85 7.50
C VAL A 42 -34.50 -15.81 8.17
N THR A 43 -34.06 -17.02 8.53
CA THR A 43 -34.88 -17.97 9.29
C THR A 43 -34.75 -17.76 10.80
N SER A 44 -35.86 -17.36 11.43
CA SER A 44 -36.04 -17.31 12.89
C SER A 44 -36.08 -18.71 13.51
N CYS A 45 -35.30 -18.96 14.56
CA CYS A 45 -35.32 -20.20 15.35
C CYS A 45 -36.68 -20.45 16.03
N GLY A 46 -37.29 -21.59 15.72
CA GLY A 46 -38.37 -22.22 16.47
C GLY A 46 -37.89 -23.53 17.10
N THR A 47 -38.10 -23.67 18.40
CA THR A 47 -37.76 -24.81 19.26
C THR A 47 -38.39 -26.14 18.86
N SER A 48 -37.64 -27.25 18.90
CA SER A 48 -37.88 -28.43 19.76
C SER A 48 -37.23 -29.74 19.25
N GLY A 49 -36.64 -30.50 20.18
CA GLY A 49 -36.93 -31.93 20.31
C GLY A 49 -36.04 -32.98 19.61
N ALA A 50 -35.17 -33.57 20.43
CA ALA A 50 -34.81 -35.00 20.47
C ALA A 50 -33.76 -35.60 19.48
N SER A 51 -32.65 -36.06 20.08
CA SER A 51 -31.73 -37.09 19.61
C SER A 51 -32.33 -38.50 19.85
N PRO A 52 -31.89 -39.59 19.19
CA PRO A 52 -30.63 -40.25 19.57
C PRO A 52 -29.79 -40.89 18.44
N ARG A 53 -28.46 -40.72 18.57
CA ARG A 53 -27.32 -41.66 18.45
C ARG A 53 -27.40 -42.90 17.53
N THR A 54 -26.34 -43.12 16.73
CA THR A 54 -25.38 -44.25 16.86
C THR A 54 -24.11 -44.08 15.97
N ASN A 55 -22.92 -44.19 16.59
CA ASN A 55 -21.70 -45.00 16.29
C ASN A 55 -21.34 -45.32 14.81
N ALA A 56 -20.08 -45.32 14.32
CA ALA A 56 -18.73 -45.34 14.90
C ALA A 56 -17.65 -45.05 13.82
N THR A 57 -16.46 -44.61 14.28
CA THR A 57 -15.06 -44.91 13.84
C THR A 57 -14.78 -45.42 12.41
N ASP A 58 -13.82 -44.94 11.63
CA ASP A 58 -12.39 -44.78 11.98
C ASP A 58 -11.58 -43.94 10.93
N THR A 59 -10.46 -43.43 11.43
CA THR A 59 -9.30 -42.63 10.90
C THR A 59 -8.66 -43.12 9.57
N THR A 60 -7.86 -42.42 8.74
CA THR A 60 -7.22 -41.09 8.60
C THR A 60 -6.53 -41.05 7.22
N ASN A 61 -6.55 -39.92 6.50
CA ASN A 61 -5.38 -39.38 5.77
C ASN A 61 -5.68 -37.99 5.16
N ALA A 62 -4.75 -37.06 5.36
CA ALA A 62 -4.91 -35.62 5.25
C ALA A 62 -4.72 -35.07 3.82
N THR A 63 -5.53 -34.09 3.44
CA THR A 63 -5.25 -33.01 2.47
C THR A 63 -6.26 -31.87 2.66
N ASN A 64 -5.79 -30.63 2.50
CA ASN A 64 -6.50 -29.35 2.39
C ASN A 64 -7.12 -28.75 3.67
N ALA A 65 -6.39 -27.80 4.24
CA ALA A 65 -6.93 -26.81 5.17
C ALA A 65 -7.77 -25.78 4.39
N ALA A 66 -9.03 -26.13 4.14
CA ALA A 66 -10.09 -25.16 3.94
C ALA A 66 -10.54 -24.68 5.33
N ASN A 67 -10.44 -23.38 5.59
CA ASN A 67 -11.02 -22.77 6.78
C ASN A 67 -12.56 -22.80 6.66
N THR A 68 -13.20 -23.71 7.39
CA THR A 68 -14.62 -23.63 7.71
C THR A 68 -14.80 -22.94 9.05
N THR A 69 -15.47 -21.78 9.04
CA THR A 69 -16.23 -21.28 10.19
C THR A 69 -17.57 -20.74 9.70
N GLY A 70 -18.64 -21.12 10.42
CA GLY A 70 -19.89 -20.36 10.58
C GLY A 70 -20.72 -20.03 9.34
N ASP A 71 -21.75 -20.83 9.09
CA ASP A 71 -22.73 -20.67 8.01
C ASP A 71 -23.75 -19.54 8.32
N THR A 72 -23.54 -18.37 7.72
CA THR A 72 -24.59 -17.52 7.12
C THR A 72 -24.08 -17.10 5.74
N THR A 73 -24.36 -17.97 4.79
CA THR A 73 -23.84 -17.95 3.42
C THR A 73 -24.44 -16.81 2.59
N ILE A 74 -23.55 -16.05 1.92
CA ILE A 74 -23.81 -15.48 0.59
C ILE A 74 -24.49 -16.57 -0.24
N PRO A 75 -25.57 -16.28 -1.00
CA PRO A 75 -26.35 -17.31 -1.68
C PRO A 75 -25.46 -18.31 -2.42
N ALA A 76 -25.78 -19.60 -2.29
CA ALA A 76 -25.08 -20.71 -2.95
C ALA A 76 -24.83 -20.36 -4.43
N PRO A 77 -23.72 -20.83 -5.06
CA PRO A 77 -23.37 -20.51 -6.44
C PRO A 77 -24.59 -20.63 -7.35
N THR A 78 -25.18 -19.50 -7.69
CA THR A 78 -26.30 -19.45 -8.63
C THR A 78 -25.75 -19.80 -10.00
N SER A 79 -26.59 -20.26 -10.94
CA SER A 79 -26.20 -20.46 -12.34
C SER A 79 -26.34 -19.18 -13.18
N ILE A 80 -26.61 -18.03 -12.55
CA ILE A 80 -26.90 -16.75 -13.20
C ILE A 80 -25.80 -15.69 -12.94
N PRO A 81 -25.45 -14.82 -13.92
CA PRO A 81 -24.55 -13.68 -13.71
C PRO A 81 -24.99 -12.79 -12.54
N SER A 82 -24.06 -12.29 -11.75
CA SER A 82 -24.39 -11.44 -10.60
C SER A 82 -23.27 -10.49 -10.19
N LEU A 83 -23.65 -9.37 -9.56
CA LEU A 83 -22.75 -8.48 -8.83
C LEU A 83 -23.35 -8.17 -7.47
N THR A 84 -22.63 -8.52 -6.40
CA THR A 84 -23.06 -8.32 -5.02
C THR A 84 -22.01 -7.54 -4.27
N LEU A 85 -22.41 -6.48 -3.58
CA LEU A 85 -21.62 -5.83 -2.55
C LEU A 85 -22.35 -6.02 -1.23
N GLY A 86 -21.67 -6.50 -0.20
CA GLY A 86 -22.24 -6.73 1.12
C GLY A 86 -21.31 -6.38 2.25
N VAL A 87 -21.85 -6.41 3.46
CA VAL A 87 -21.10 -6.35 4.71
C VAL A 87 -21.00 -7.77 5.27
N ARG A 88 -19.82 -8.15 5.72
CA ARG A 88 -19.57 -9.39 6.45
C ARG A 88 -18.58 -9.13 7.58
N ASP A 89 -18.95 -9.49 8.80
CA ASP A 89 -18.14 -9.28 10.00
C ASP A 89 -17.67 -7.82 10.17
N GLY A 90 -18.46 -6.85 9.67
CA GLY A 90 -18.12 -5.42 9.71
C GLY A 90 -17.21 -4.92 8.58
N HIS A 91 -16.88 -5.77 7.62
CA HIS A 91 -16.04 -5.47 6.44
C HIS A 91 -16.85 -5.52 5.15
N LEU A 92 -16.42 -4.77 4.13
CA LEU A 92 -17.05 -4.82 2.82
C LEU A 92 -16.50 -5.99 2.00
N LEU A 93 -17.41 -6.71 1.34
CA LEU A 93 -17.07 -7.75 0.39
C LEU A 93 -17.82 -7.48 -0.92
N LEU A 94 -17.08 -7.45 -2.02
CA LEU A 94 -17.66 -7.40 -3.36
C LEU A 94 -17.41 -8.71 -4.09
N GLU A 95 -18.46 -9.24 -4.69
CA GLU A 95 -18.43 -10.45 -5.47
C GLU A 95 -19.08 -10.20 -6.84
N ALA A 96 -18.31 -10.40 -7.91
CA ALA A 96 -18.80 -10.47 -9.27
C ALA A 96 -18.68 -11.90 -9.77
N ARG A 97 -19.74 -12.44 -10.39
CA ARG A 97 -19.72 -13.78 -10.96
C ARG A 97 -20.26 -13.82 -12.37
N ARG A 98 -19.50 -14.47 -13.26
CA ARG A 98 -19.82 -14.72 -14.68
C ARG A 98 -20.39 -13.49 -15.37
N LEU A 99 -19.73 -12.37 -15.18
CA LEU A 99 -20.01 -11.17 -15.94
C LEU A 99 -19.78 -11.47 -17.43
N SER A 100 -20.57 -10.84 -18.30
CA SER A 100 -20.30 -10.90 -19.73
C SER A 100 -18.95 -10.25 -20.04
N PRO A 101 -18.21 -10.68 -21.07
CA PRO A 101 -16.93 -10.08 -21.43
C PRO A 101 -17.04 -8.56 -21.61
N ASP A 102 -16.04 -7.80 -21.16
CA ASP A 102 -16.00 -6.36 -21.44
C ASP A 102 -15.48 -6.13 -22.87
N PRO A 103 -16.28 -5.52 -23.77
CA PRO A 103 -15.84 -5.26 -25.14
C PRO A 103 -14.70 -4.23 -25.24
N ARG A 104 -14.39 -3.49 -24.17
CA ARG A 104 -13.34 -2.46 -24.14
C ARG A 104 -12.02 -2.96 -23.58
N ASP A 105 -12.04 -4.06 -22.83
CA ASP A 105 -10.84 -4.62 -22.20
C ASP A 105 -10.92 -6.15 -22.16
N SER A 106 -10.16 -6.80 -23.04
CA SER A 106 -10.08 -8.26 -23.11
C SER A 106 -9.42 -8.91 -21.88
N ASN A 107 -8.78 -8.12 -21.01
CA ASN A 107 -8.16 -8.60 -19.77
C ASN A 107 -9.12 -8.52 -18.57
N ALA A 108 -10.33 -7.97 -18.75
CA ALA A 108 -11.30 -7.84 -17.68
C ALA A 108 -11.68 -9.22 -17.11
N ALA A 109 -11.73 -9.33 -15.78
CA ALA A 109 -12.19 -10.55 -15.12
C ALA A 109 -13.71 -10.75 -15.30
N ASP A 110 -14.12 -12.01 -15.46
CA ASP A 110 -15.53 -12.41 -15.50
C ASP A 110 -16.05 -12.79 -14.10
N ASP A 111 -15.16 -13.32 -13.26
CA ASP A 111 -15.38 -13.60 -11.85
C ASP A 111 -14.34 -12.84 -11.02
N LEU A 112 -14.78 -12.19 -9.96
CA LEU A 112 -13.91 -11.41 -9.07
C LEU A 112 -14.47 -11.41 -7.65
N MET A 113 -13.60 -11.62 -6.67
CA MET A 113 -13.91 -11.42 -5.27
C MET A 113 -12.96 -10.37 -4.72
N LEU A 114 -13.51 -9.31 -4.14
CA LEU A 114 -12.74 -8.25 -3.51
C LEU A 114 -13.10 -8.24 -2.03
N ASP A 115 -12.11 -8.60 -1.22
CA ASP A 115 -12.12 -8.40 0.21
C ASP A 115 -11.58 -7.00 0.52
N MET A 116 -12.39 -6.18 1.19
CA MET A 116 -12.06 -4.81 1.56
C MET A 116 -11.91 -4.67 3.08
N ASP A 117 -11.25 -5.64 3.72
CA ASP A 117 -10.96 -5.64 5.16
C ASP A 117 -10.34 -4.33 5.69
N ASP A 118 -9.60 -3.61 4.84
CA ASP A 118 -9.01 -2.30 5.16
C ASP A 118 -10.06 -1.18 5.36
N ALA A 119 -11.29 -1.38 4.87
CA ALA A 119 -12.43 -0.49 5.10
C ALA A 119 -13.11 -0.81 6.44
N CYS A 120 -12.55 -0.28 7.53
CA CYS A 120 -13.07 -0.50 8.88
C CYS A 120 -14.20 0.48 9.26
N GLY A 121 -14.99 0.11 10.28
CA GLY A 121 -15.92 1.04 10.97
C GLY A 121 -17.38 0.92 10.55
N ILE A 122 -17.78 -0.17 9.89
CA ILE A 122 -19.18 -0.45 9.55
C ILE A 122 -19.84 -1.19 10.72
N GLU A 123 -20.18 -0.45 11.77
CA GLU A 123 -20.78 -1.01 12.98
C GLU A 123 -22.30 -1.24 12.80
N PRO A 124 -22.90 -2.27 13.43
CA PRO A 124 -24.35 -2.42 13.42
C PRO A 124 -25.05 -1.21 14.05
N GLY A 125 -26.05 -0.66 13.36
CA GLY A 125 -26.87 0.46 13.77
C GLY A 125 -26.40 1.82 13.26
N THR A 126 -25.24 1.91 12.60
CA THR A 126 -24.73 3.17 12.04
C THR A 126 -25.15 3.37 10.59
N ALA A 127 -25.37 4.63 10.21
CA ALA A 127 -25.72 5.01 8.84
C ALA A 127 -24.45 5.19 8.00
N HIS A 128 -24.49 4.67 6.77
CA HIS A 128 -23.40 4.73 5.81
C HIS A 128 -23.89 5.07 4.41
N ASP A 129 -22.98 5.63 3.63
CA ASP A 129 -23.15 5.88 2.20
C ASP A 129 -22.12 5.08 1.41
N ILE A 130 -22.57 4.32 0.41
CA ILE A 130 -21.69 3.61 -0.50
C ILE A 130 -21.95 4.07 -1.92
N THR A 131 -20.86 4.35 -2.65
CA THR A 131 -20.92 4.69 -4.06
C THR A 131 -19.97 3.81 -4.87
N LEU A 132 -20.45 3.23 -5.96
CA LEU A 132 -19.66 2.51 -6.96
C LEU A 132 -19.64 3.34 -8.24
N THR A 133 -18.46 3.56 -8.80
CA THR A 133 -18.30 4.23 -10.10
C THR A 133 -17.63 3.30 -11.09
N PHE A 134 -18.14 3.27 -12.32
CA PHE A 134 -17.69 2.39 -13.39
C PHE A 134 -17.22 3.23 -14.58
N GLY A 135 -16.09 2.86 -15.19
CA GLY A 135 -15.58 3.56 -16.37
C GLY A 135 -14.40 2.87 -17.04
N ALA A 136 -13.76 3.56 -17.99
CA ALA A 136 -12.50 3.10 -18.58
C ALA A 136 -11.34 2.95 -17.56
N PHE A 137 -11.50 3.53 -16.37
CA PHE A 137 -10.57 3.40 -15.24
C PHE A 137 -10.80 2.13 -14.39
N GLY A 138 -11.75 1.26 -14.76
CA GLY A 138 -12.18 0.12 -13.96
C GLY A 138 -13.35 0.46 -13.04
N THR A 139 -13.36 -0.12 -11.84
CA THR A 139 -14.38 0.15 -10.82
C THR A 139 -13.75 0.78 -9.58
N ARG A 140 -14.40 1.78 -9.00
CA ARG A 140 -14.01 2.35 -7.70
C ARG A 140 -15.16 2.25 -6.72
N ILE A 141 -14.82 2.01 -5.46
CA ILE A 141 -15.77 1.86 -4.36
C ILE A 141 -15.44 2.93 -3.33
N PHE A 142 -16.47 3.66 -2.94
CA PHE A 142 -16.41 4.73 -1.96
C PHE A 142 -17.29 4.36 -0.77
N LEU A 143 -16.75 4.52 0.43
CA LEU A 143 -17.46 4.39 1.69
C LEU A 143 -17.44 5.75 2.39
N ASP A 144 -18.63 6.25 2.74
CA ASP A 144 -18.85 7.52 3.43
C ASP A 144 -18.16 8.71 2.73
N GLY A 145 -18.30 8.75 1.39
CA GLY A 145 -17.83 9.83 0.53
C GLY A 145 -16.38 9.73 0.06
N TYR A 146 -15.59 8.77 0.56
CA TYR A 146 -14.18 8.62 0.18
C TYR A 146 -13.88 7.23 -0.34
N GLN A 147 -12.94 7.17 -1.28
CA GLN A 147 -12.55 5.91 -1.91
C GLN A 147 -11.90 4.99 -0.88
N CYS A 148 -12.42 3.78 -0.76
CA CYS A 148 -11.84 2.72 0.07
C CYS A 148 -11.22 1.60 -0.77
N PHE A 149 -11.64 1.45 -2.04
CA PHE A 149 -11.11 0.41 -2.91
C PHE A 149 -11.20 0.78 -4.40
N ALA A 150 -10.41 0.10 -5.24
CA ALA A 150 -10.55 0.09 -6.69
C ALA A 150 -10.13 -1.26 -7.29
N CYS A 151 -10.67 -1.62 -8.43
CA CYS A 151 -10.22 -2.77 -9.23
C CYS A 151 -10.06 -2.37 -10.70
N ALA A 152 -9.11 -2.99 -11.41
CA ALA A 152 -8.83 -2.62 -12.81
C ALA A 152 -9.97 -3.07 -13.74
N THR A 153 -10.66 -4.14 -13.34
CA THR A 153 -11.83 -4.67 -14.04
C THR A 153 -13.03 -3.72 -13.90
N ASN A 154 -13.64 -3.34 -15.02
CA ASN A 154 -14.92 -2.62 -14.99
C ASN A 154 -16.07 -3.61 -14.71
N LEU A 155 -16.68 -3.50 -13.55
CA LEU A 155 -17.75 -4.37 -13.05
C LEU A 155 -19.14 -3.79 -13.32
N SER A 156 -19.29 -2.93 -14.34
CA SER A 156 -20.56 -2.27 -14.65
C SER A 156 -21.74 -3.25 -14.63
N PRO A 157 -22.89 -2.90 -14.00
CA PRO A 157 -24.09 -3.73 -14.00
C PRO A 157 -24.59 -4.10 -15.41
N ALA A 158 -24.23 -3.35 -16.45
CA ALA A 158 -24.51 -3.74 -17.83
C ALA A 158 -23.88 -5.10 -18.20
N ARG A 159 -22.75 -5.49 -17.59
CA ARG A 159 -22.14 -6.81 -17.83
C ARG A 159 -22.94 -7.98 -17.22
N VAL A 160 -23.82 -7.70 -16.24
CA VAL A 160 -24.76 -8.69 -15.69
C VAL A 160 -25.86 -9.02 -16.72
N ALA A 161 -26.35 -8.02 -17.45
CA ALA A 161 -27.39 -8.19 -18.48
C ALA A 161 -27.19 -7.25 -19.70
N PRO A 162 -26.26 -7.53 -20.63
CA PRO A 162 -25.79 -6.57 -21.65
C PRO A 162 -26.85 -5.97 -22.58
N ALA A 163 -27.92 -6.71 -22.84
CA ALA A 163 -29.00 -6.30 -23.75
C ALA A 163 -30.38 -6.33 -23.07
N GLY A 164 -30.43 -6.36 -21.74
CA GLY A 164 -31.65 -6.62 -20.98
C GLY A 164 -31.85 -5.71 -19.76
N GLU A 165 -32.78 -6.14 -18.91
CA GLU A 165 -33.02 -5.52 -17.61
C GLU A 165 -32.35 -6.34 -16.52
N PHE A 166 -31.84 -5.64 -15.52
CA PHE A 166 -31.35 -6.24 -14.29
C PHE A 166 -32.16 -5.71 -13.10
N ILE A 167 -32.22 -6.52 -12.06
CA ILE A 167 -32.79 -6.15 -10.78
C ILE A 167 -31.63 -5.70 -9.93
N ALA A 168 -31.63 -4.44 -9.52
CA ALA A 168 -30.79 -3.97 -8.42
C ALA A 168 -31.67 -3.86 -7.19
N ASP A 169 -31.33 -4.65 -6.18
CA ASP A 169 -31.98 -4.58 -4.88
C ASP A 169 -30.98 -4.29 -3.76
N ALA A 170 -31.50 -3.69 -2.70
CA ALA A 170 -30.75 -3.35 -1.51
C ALA A 170 -31.46 -4.04 -0.32
N PRO A 171 -30.83 -5.01 0.34
CA PRO A 171 -31.44 -5.73 1.46
C PRO A 171 -31.77 -4.86 2.67
N ALA A 172 -32.42 -5.47 3.66
CA ALA A 172 -32.95 -4.81 4.85
C ALA A 172 -31.94 -3.84 5.49
N GLY A 173 -32.29 -2.55 5.52
CA GLY A 173 -31.44 -1.46 6.06
C GLY A 173 -31.13 -0.37 5.04
N ALA A 174 -31.20 -0.66 3.75
CA ALA A 174 -31.05 0.35 2.70
C ALA A 174 -32.21 1.35 2.70
N THR A 175 -31.87 2.63 2.79
CA THR A 175 -32.85 3.73 2.81
C THR A 175 -33.08 4.29 1.41
N THR A 176 -32.05 4.32 0.55
CA THR A 176 -32.13 4.81 -0.82
C THR A 176 -31.12 4.10 -1.73
N ILE A 177 -31.49 3.93 -3.01
CA ILE A 177 -30.59 3.53 -4.09
C ILE A 177 -30.82 4.44 -5.30
N ALA A 178 -29.73 4.91 -5.92
CA ALA A 178 -29.76 5.76 -7.10
C ALA A 178 -28.76 5.26 -8.15
N ILE A 179 -29.16 5.31 -9.42
CA ILE A 179 -28.31 5.01 -10.56
C ILE A 179 -28.20 6.26 -11.43
N HIS A 180 -26.98 6.56 -11.86
CA HIS A 180 -26.64 7.65 -12.76
C HIS A 180 -25.88 7.11 -13.97
N ASP A 181 -26.16 7.66 -15.14
CA ASP A 181 -25.59 7.30 -16.44
C ASP A 181 -24.20 7.91 -16.70
N GLU A 182 -23.67 8.64 -15.72
CA GLU A 182 -22.33 9.23 -15.74
C GLU A 182 -21.52 8.80 -14.50
N PRO A 183 -20.21 8.52 -14.67
CA PRO A 183 -19.33 8.26 -13.55
C PRO A 183 -19.09 9.57 -12.78
N TRP A 184 -19.40 9.59 -11.48
CA TRP A 184 -19.12 10.73 -10.62
C TRP A 184 -17.64 10.80 -10.26
N ASP A 185 -17.09 12.00 -10.19
CA ASP A 185 -15.76 12.22 -9.63
C ASP A 185 -15.77 12.14 -8.10
N ALA A 186 -14.58 11.93 -7.51
CA ALA A 186 -14.43 11.78 -6.07
C ALA A 186 -14.89 13.02 -5.27
N GLY A 187 -14.76 14.22 -5.84
CA GLY A 187 -15.19 15.46 -5.19
C GLY A 187 -16.71 15.57 -5.10
N ARG A 188 -17.42 15.21 -6.17
CA ARG A 188 -18.89 15.12 -6.19
C ARG A 188 -19.39 14.08 -5.19
N ILE A 189 -18.75 12.92 -5.12
CA ILE A 189 -19.12 11.84 -4.18
C ILE A 189 -18.94 12.30 -2.74
N ALA A 190 -17.78 12.88 -2.40
CA ALA A 190 -17.53 13.41 -1.06
C ALA A 190 -18.55 14.49 -0.66
N ASN A 191 -18.96 15.36 -1.60
CA ASN A 191 -19.97 16.40 -1.35
C ASN A 191 -21.40 15.85 -1.23
N ALA A 192 -21.69 14.69 -1.83
CA ALA A 192 -23.00 14.05 -1.76
C ALA A 192 -23.20 13.22 -0.48
N SER A 193 -22.11 12.84 0.20
CA SER A 193 -22.13 12.17 1.50
C SER A 193 -22.20 13.20 2.63
N ASP A 194 -23.01 12.91 3.65
CA ASP A 194 -23.15 13.77 4.84
C ASP A 194 -22.07 13.43 5.88
N PRO A 195 -21.50 14.44 6.57
CA PRO A 195 -20.61 14.17 7.70
C PRO A 195 -21.38 13.50 8.84
N PRO A 196 -20.73 12.62 9.63
CA PRO A 196 -21.37 12.04 10.79
C PRO A 196 -21.73 13.13 11.82
N GLU A 197 -22.89 12.99 12.45
CA GLU A 197 -23.32 13.87 13.54
C GLU A 197 -22.72 13.43 14.88
N HIS A 198 -22.34 14.39 15.73
CA HIS A 198 -21.88 14.09 17.09
C HIS A 198 -23.05 13.70 17.99
N ASP A 199 -22.99 12.52 18.60
CA ASP A 199 -23.94 12.08 19.63
C ASP A 199 -23.99 13.02 20.86
N ILE A 200 -22.85 13.69 21.09
CA ILE A 200 -22.66 14.71 22.13
C ILE A 200 -21.80 15.83 21.54
N ALA A 201 -22.43 16.94 21.18
CA ALA A 201 -21.74 18.12 20.66
C ALA A 201 -21.10 18.97 21.78
N PHE A 202 -19.97 19.60 21.48
CA PHE A 202 -19.36 20.59 22.37
C PHE A 202 -20.19 21.88 22.40
N ALA A 203 -20.89 22.09 23.51
CA ALA A 203 -21.73 23.28 23.74
C ALA A 203 -21.11 24.30 24.73
N GLY A 204 -19.91 24.02 25.27
CA GLY A 204 -19.25 24.85 26.27
C GLY A 204 -17.83 24.37 26.57
N PRO A 205 -17.15 24.95 27.58
CA PRO A 205 -15.78 24.58 27.95
C PRO A 205 -15.67 23.24 28.71
N ALA A 206 -16.78 22.53 28.90
CA ALA A 206 -16.86 21.22 29.52
C ALA A 206 -18.14 20.51 29.06
N LEU A 207 -18.16 19.17 29.11
CA LEU A 207 -19.40 18.42 28.96
C LEU A 207 -20.24 18.52 30.24
N ALA A 208 -21.56 18.50 30.09
CA ALA A 208 -22.47 18.41 31.23
C ALA A 208 -22.30 17.07 31.94
N ALA A 209 -22.53 17.01 33.26
CA ALA A 209 -22.39 15.77 34.03
C ALA A 209 -23.21 14.60 33.47
N ARG A 210 -24.40 14.89 32.90
CA ARG A 210 -25.23 13.90 32.19
C ARG A 210 -24.50 13.29 30.99
N ASP A 211 -23.79 14.10 30.21
CA ASP A 211 -23.09 13.66 29.02
C ASP A 211 -21.78 12.96 29.35
N VAL A 212 -21.08 13.38 30.41
CA VAL A 212 -19.93 12.62 30.95
C VAL A 212 -20.38 11.21 31.39
N ALA A 213 -21.50 11.11 32.10
CA ALA A 213 -22.04 9.81 32.50
C ALA A 213 -22.43 8.90 31.31
N ARG A 214 -22.81 9.48 30.16
CA ARG A 214 -23.11 8.72 28.93
C ARG A 214 -21.87 8.09 28.31
N ILE A 215 -20.73 8.77 28.37
CA ILE A 215 -19.48 8.30 27.74
C ILE A 215 -18.62 7.45 28.67
N ALA A 216 -18.74 7.63 29.99
CA ALA A 216 -17.77 7.11 30.97
C ALA A 216 -17.59 5.59 30.98
N ASN A 217 -18.56 4.82 30.47
CA ASN A 217 -18.49 3.35 30.40
C ASN A 217 -18.42 2.82 28.96
N THR A 218 -18.19 3.70 27.99
CA THR A 218 -18.01 3.27 26.59
C THR A 218 -16.61 2.67 26.41
N ILE A 219 -16.51 1.63 25.58
CA ILE A 219 -15.25 0.91 25.31
C ILE A 219 -14.63 1.28 23.96
N ALA A 220 -15.40 1.94 23.09
CA ALA A 220 -15.01 2.39 21.76
C ALA A 220 -15.77 3.67 21.42
N GLY A 221 -15.28 4.40 20.42
CA GLY A 221 -15.87 5.66 19.98
C GLY A 221 -14.86 6.56 19.28
N ALA A 222 -15.24 7.81 19.06
CA ALA A 222 -14.31 8.84 18.66
C ALA A 222 -14.57 10.20 19.33
N LEU A 223 -13.50 10.97 19.49
CA LEU A 223 -13.52 12.37 19.84
C LEU A 223 -13.15 13.19 18.62
N HIS A 224 -13.91 14.23 18.32
CA HIS A 224 -13.60 15.20 17.29
C HIS A 224 -13.45 16.59 17.91
N ALA A 225 -12.37 17.29 17.61
CA ALA A 225 -12.15 18.67 18.01
C ALA A 225 -11.59 19.50 16.85
N ARG A 226 -12.36 20.52 16.45
CA ARG A 226 -11.86 21.58 15.58
C ARG A 226 -11.17 22.64 16.42
N PHE A 227 -9.85 22.68 16.36
CA PHE A 227 -9.03 23.51 17.24
C PHE A 227 -8.02 24.35 16.46
N ARG A 228 -7.47 25.36 17.13
CA ARG A 228 -6.26 26.07 16.70
C ARG A 228 -5.50 26.58 17.91
N VAL A 229 -4.21 26.80 17.74
CA VAL A 229 -3.42 27.65 18.63
C VAL A 229 -3.36 29.08 18.09
N ARG A 230 -2.86 30.03 18.87
CA ARG A 230 -2.61 31.40 18.39
C ARG A 230 -1.37 31.52 17.49
N GLY A 231 -0.47 30.54 17.58
CA GLY A 231 0.74 30.42 16.77
C GLY A 231 1.86 29.70 17.52
N ARG A 232 3.04 29.69 16.91
CA ARG A 232 4.23 28.98 17.43
C ARG A 232 4.58 29.39 18.86
N GLY A 233 4.84 28.41 19.71
CA GLY A 233 5.15 28.62 21.14
C GLY A 233 3.94 28.94 22.02
N GLN A 234 2.72 28.95 21.46
CA GLN A 234 1.48 29.25 22.19
C GLN A 234 0.63 27.99 22.30
N HIS A 235 1.04 27.11 23.21
CA HIS A 235 0.60 25.73 23.30
C HIS A 235 -0.39 25.46 24.45
N GLY A 236 -0.86 24.22 24.61
CA GLY A 236 -1.69 23.84 25.75
C GLY A 236 -2.57 22.61 25.52
N VAL A 237 -3.55 22.43 26.41
CA VAL A 237 -4.45 21.27 26.41
C VAL A 237 -5.70 21.54 25.57
N ILE A 238 -5.91 20.71 24.55
CA ILE A 238 -7.08 20.72 23.66
C ILE A 238 -8.28 20.12 24.39
N LEU A 239 -8.12 18.94 25.01
CA LEU A 239 -9.16 18.21 25.74
C LEU A 239 -8.55 17.50 26.97
N ALA A 240 -9.32 17.37 28.04
CA ALA A 240 -8.94 16.55 29.19
C ALA A 240 -10.15 15.85 29.83
N ALA A 241 -9.97 14.66 30.37
CA ALA A 241 -11.01 13.92 31.09
C ALA A 241 -10.44 13.24 32.34
N GLY A 242 -11.26 13.07 33.38
CA GLY A 242 -10.82 12.48 34.64
C GLY A 242 -11.71 12.82 35.82
N PHE A 243 -11.09 13.10 36.97
CA PHE A 243 -11.77 13.35 38.25
C PHE A 243 -11.53 14.77 38.76
N GLY A 244 -12.54 15.36 39.39
CA GLY A 244 -12.37 16.59 40.17
C GLY A 244 -12.00 17.85 39.35
N GLY A 245 -11.52 18.91 40.04
CA GLY A 245 -11.22 20.21 39.43
C GLY A 245 -12.38 21.24 39.47
N GLY A 246 -12.05 22.53 39.33
CA GLY A 246 -12.97 23.65 39.60
C GLY A 246 -13.13 23.95 41.10
N GLN A 247 -14.28 24.50 41.55
CA GLN A 247 -14.57 24.85 42.97
C GLN A 247 -14.66 23.64 43.95
N SER A 248 -14.20 22.45 43.59
CA SER A 248 -14.23 21.28 44.49
C SER A 248 -12.99 21.21 45.39
N ALA A 249 -13.11 20.55 46.55
CA ALA A 249 -12.04 20.42 47.54
C ALA A 249 -10.96 19.36 47.18
N GLN A 250 -11.14 18.63 46.07
CA GLN A 250 -10.24 17.56 45.63
C GLN A 250 -9.40 18.04 44.43
N PRO A 251 -8.08 17.75 44.39
CA PRO A 251 -7.24 18.11 43.24
C PRO A 251 -7.75 17.41 41.97
N ALA A 252 -7.63 18.09 40.84
CA ALA A 252 -7.96 17.49 39.55
C ALA A 252 -6.99 16.33 39.25
N GLU A 253 -7.53 15.20 38.81
CA GLU A 253 -6.77 14.05 38.32
C GLU A 253 -7.12 13.80 36.87
N GLU A 254 -6.15 13.97 35.98
CA GLU A 254 -6.29 13.75 34.54
C GLU A 254 -6.05 12.27 34.20
N ARG A 255 -7.07 11.64 33.63
CA ARG A 255 -7.02 10.26 33.11
C ARG A 255 -6.83 10.23 31.60
N MET A 256 -7.29 11.26 30.91
CA MET A 256 -7.00 11.52 29.50
C MET A 256 -6.61 12.98 29.33
N THR A 257 -5.57 13.24 28.54
CA THR A 257 -5.13 14.58 28.16
C THR A 257 -4.71 14.57 26.71
N VAL A 258 -5.22 15.53 25.94
CA VAL A 258 -4.83 15.78 24.56
C VAL A 258 -4.19 17.15 24.52
N ALA A 259 -2.87 17.21 24.38
CA ALA A 259 -2.09 18.44 24.38
C ALA A 259 -1.38 18.64 23.05
N ILE A 260 -1.19 19.90 22.67
CA ILE A 260 -0.34 20.30 21.55
C ILE A 260 0.86 21.08 22.08
N ASP A 261 2.03 20.83 21.50
CA ASP A 261 3.27 21.59 21.68
C ASP A 261 3.97 21.82 20.33
N ALA A 262 5.24 22.27 20.34
CA ALA A 262 6.02 22.53 19.14
C ALA A 262 6.40 21.26 18.35
N ALA A 263 6.37 20.08 18.99
CA ALA A 263 6.70 18.81 18.37
C ALA A 263 5.47 18.13 17.77
N GLY A 264 4.27 18.42 18.29
CA GLY A 264 3.01 17.93 17.73
C GLY A 264 1.94 17.74 18.79
N ILE A 265 1.14 16.68 18.63
CA ILE A 265 0.03 16.35 19.52
C ILE A 265 0.40 15.14 20.38
N THR A 266 0.23 15.28 21.68
CA THR A 266 0.42 14.20 22.65
C THR A 266 -0.93 13.83 23.27
N LEU A 267 -1.35 12.59 23.03
CA LEU A 267 -2.45 11.93 23.72
C LEU A 267 -1.88 11.14 24.90
N THR A 268 -2.19 11.54 26.13
CA THR A 268 -1.87 10.74 27.32
C THR A 268 -3.15 10.13 27.85
N MET A 269 -3.17 8.82 28.03
CA MET A 269 -4.28 8.13 28.68
C MET A 269 -3.78 7.29 29.85
N ARG A 270 -4.60 7.10 30.88
CA ARG A 270 -4.21 6.50 32.16
C ARG A 270 -5.29 5.56 32.68
N ASP A 271 -4.87 4.36 33.05
CA ASP A 271 -5.62 3.41 33.85
C ASP A 271 -5.02 3.33 35.27
N ASP A 272 -5.43 2.33 36.07
CA ASP A 272 -4.89 2.13 37.42
C ASP A 272 -3.46 1.55 37.42
N ALA A 273 -2.99 1.00 36.30
CA ALA A 273 -1.64 0.44 36.17
C ALA A 273 -0.60 1.51 35.78
N GLY A 274 -0.97 2.50 34.98
CA GLY A 274 -0.02 3.49 34.50
C GLY A 274 -0.58 4.55 33.57
N ALA A 275 0.32 5.40 33.07
CA ALA A 275 0.03 6.38 32.04
C ALA A 275 0.75 5.99 30.74
N TYR A 276 0.05 6.14 29.63
CA TYR A 276 0.48 5.76 28.30
C TYR A 276 0.43 7.01 27.41
N PRO A 277 1.58 7.67 27.19
CA PRO A 277 1.69 8.79 26.28
C PRO A 277 1.89 8.30 24.85
N TYR A 278 1.11 8.84 23.92
CA TYR A 278 1.22 8.60 22.49
C TYR A 278 1.41 9.93 21.77
N HIS A 279 2.50 10.04 21.01
CA HIS A 279 2.90 11.28 20.36
C HIS A 279 2.75 11.16 18.84
N ALA A 280 1.96 12.06 18.27
CA ALA A 280 1.93 12.32 16.85
C ALA A 280 2.79 13.56 16.58
N ALA A 281 3.94 13.36 15.94
CA ALA A 281 4.79 14.49 15.54
C ALA A 281 4.07 15.29 14.45
N GLY A 282 4.12 16.62 14.46
CA GLY A 282 3.39 17.45 13.50
C GLY A 282 3.52 18.94 13.74
N ASN A 283 3.36 19.73 12.67
CA ASN A 283 3.44 21.20 12.72
C ASN A 283 2.03 21.82 12.71
N TRP A 284 1.22 21.50 13.71
CA TRP A 284 -0.16 22.03 13.84
C TRP A 284 -0.25 23.24 14.78
N ASP A 285 0.90 23.86 15.07
CA ASP A 285 1.02 25.09 15.85
C ASP A 285 1.14 26.35 14.98
N ASP A 286 0.74 26.24 13.71
CA ASP A 286 0.84 27.25 12.67
C ASP A 286 -0.17 28.42 12.81
N GLY A 287 -1.22 28.21 13.62
CA GLY A 287 -2.27 29.20 13.87
C GLY A 287 -3.55 28.98 13.05
N ASP A 288 -3.55 28.00 12.14
CA ASP A 288 -4.70 27.61 11.34
C ASP A 288 -5.64 26.66 12.10
N TRP A 289 -6.82 26.43 11.50
CA TRP A 289 -7.80 25.49 12.06
C TRP A 289 -7.48 24.08 11.62
N HIS A 290 -7.38 23.17 12.58
CA HIS A 290 -7.22 21.74 12.36
C HIS A 290 -8.41 20.95 12.92
N ASP A 291 -8.80 19.89 12.20
CA ASP A 291 -9.80 18.93 12.65
C ASP A 291 -9.08 17.69 13.22
N LEU A 292 -9.01 17.59 14.55
CA LEU A 292 -8.43 16.46 15.27
C LEU A 292 -9.50 15.41 15.55
N VAL A 293 -9.23 14.16 15.17
CA VAL A 293 -10.04 13.00 15.55
C VAL A 293 -9.19 11.97 16.29
N ILE A 294 -9.67 11.52 17.45
CA ILE A 294 -9.11 10.37 18.17
C ILE A 294 -10.15 9.27 18.12
N ARG A 295 -9.84 8.17 17.44
CA ARG A 295 -10.71 6.99 17.34
C ARG A 295 -10.13 5.89 18.22
N SER A 296 -10.98 5.24 19.01
CA SER A 296 -10.64 4.03 19.75
C SER A 296 -11.61 2.93 19.39
N GLY A 297 -11.10 1.81 18.91
CA GLY A 297 -11.88 0.69 18.38
C GLY A 297 -10.99 -0.26 17.61
N GLN A 298 -11.49 -1.46 17.29
CA GLN A 298 -10.77 -2.45 16.49
C GLN A 298 -9.37 -2.79 17.05
N GLY A 299 -9.24 -2.81 18.38
CA GLY A 299 -7.99 -3.19 19.05
C GLY A 299 -6.91 -2.10 19.07
N ALA A 300 -7.20 -0.87 18.63
CA ALA A 300 -6.23 0.21 18.55
C ALA A 300 -6.80 1.58 18.96
N VAL A 301 -5.90 2.53 19.17
CA VAL A 301 -6.18 3.97 19.24
C VAL A 301 -5.50 4.65 18.05
N ASP A 302 -6.31 5.31 17.23
CA ASP A 302 -5.87 6.05 16.06
C ASP A 302 -6.03 7.56 16.29
N VAL A 303 -5.07 8.33 15.81
CA VAL A 303 -5.18 9.80 15.77
C VAL A 303 -5.15 10.25 14.32
N PHE A 304 -6.09 11.11 13.98
CA PHE A 304 -6.20 11.76 12.69
C PHE A 304 -6.15 13.26 12.86
N VAL A 305 -5.47 13.94 11.94
CA VAL A 305 -5.52 15.40 11.82
C VAL A 305 -5.83 15.74 10.38
N ASP A 306 -6.82 16.60 10.18
CA ASP A 306 -7.30 17.05 8.87
C ASP A 306 -7.70 15.89 7.92
N GLY A 307 -8.18 14.80 8.52
CA GLY A 307 -8.63 13.60 7.83
C GLY A 307 -7.51 12.63 7.43
N PHE A 308 -6.27 12.85 7.87
CA PHE A 308 -5.15 11.92 7.65
C PHE A 308 -4.78 11.18 8.92
N SER A 309 -4.46 9.89 8.80
CA SER A 309 -3.92 9.12 9.92
C SER A 309 -2.51 9.62 10.25
N VAL A 310 -2.31 10.07 11.49
CA VAL A 310 -1.04 10.60 12.00
C VAL A 310 -0.43 9.72 13.09
N LEU A 311 -1.24 8.83 13.66
CA LEU A 311 -0.82 7.84 14.63
C LEU A 311 -1.73 6.61 14.56
N HIS A 312 -1.13 5.43 14.64
CA HIS A 312 -1.79 4.17 14.90
C HIS A 312 -1.10 3.50 16.09
N GLN A 313 -1.84 3.28 17.18
CA GLN A 313 -1.32 2.68 18.40
C GLN A 313 -2.08 1.38 18.70
N PRO A 314 -1.43 0.21 18.57
CA PRO A 314 -2.01 -1.06 19.04
C PRO A 314 -2.27 -1.02 20.54
N GLY A 315 -3.39 -1.60 20.96
CA GLY A 315 -3.90 -1.53 22.33
C GLY A 315 -5.04 -0.52 22.43
N GLN A 316 -6.27 -1.03 22.36
CA GLN A 316 -7.49 -0.22 22.51
C GLN A 316 -7.59 0.27 23.95
N MET A 317 -7.83 1.56 24.11
CA MET A 317 -8.16 2.14 25.40
C MET A 317 -9.14 3.30 25.21
N TRP A 318 -10.18 3.34 26.01
CA TRP A 318 -11.23 4.35 25.93
C TRP A 318 -11.77 4.72 27.31
N PHE A 319 -12.89 5.44 27.38
CA PHE A 319 -13.39 6.03 28.63
C PHE A 319 -13.61 5.03 29.77
N ALA A 320 -14.07 3.81 29.46
CA ALA A 320 -14.24 2.75 30.46
C ALA A 320 -12.93 2.38 31.17
N ASP A 321 -11.81 2.37 30.43
CA ASP A 321 -10.49 2.02 30.95
C ASP A 321 -9.88 3.16 31.78
N LEU A 322 -10.38 4.38 31.60
CA LEU A 322 -9.95 5.56 32.38
C LEU A 322 -10.50 5.57 33.81
N ALA A 323 -11.38 4.63 34.17
CA ALA A 323 -11.95 4.52 35.50
C ALA A 323 -10.86 4.32 36.57
N ARG A 324 -11.08 4.86 37.77
CA ARG A 324 -10.18 4.73 38.93
C ARG A 324 -10.81 3.84 39.98
N ASN A 325 -10.21 2.69 40.26
CA ASN A 325 -10.76 1.69 41.16
C ASN A 325 -12.26 1.42 40.85
N HIS A 326 -12.57 1.18 39.57
CA HIS A 326 -13.93 1.01 39.04
C HIS A 326 -14.87 2.23 39.18
N THR A 327 -14.35 3.40 39.55
CA THR A 327 -15.12 4.66 39.54
C THR A 327 -14.95 5.33 38.16
N PRO A 328 -16.01 5.48 37.36
CA PRO A 328 -15.92 6.13 36.06
C PRO A 328 -15.56 7.62 36.18
N ILE A 329 -14.98 8.19 35.13
CA ILE A 329 -14.66 9.62 35.08
C ILE A 329 -15.91 10.48 35.33
N ASP A 330 -15.75 11.64 35.96
CA ASP A 330 -16.84 12.56 36.28
C ASP A 330 -16.69 13.95 35.63
N ARG A 331 -15.57 14.19 34.94
CA ARG A 331 -15.27 15.46 34.28
C ARG A 331 -14.66 15.28 32.90
N PHE A 332 -15.03 16.20 32.01
CA PHE A 332 -14.50 16.36 30.67
C PHE A 332 -14.40 17.86 30.34
N ALA A 333 -13.20 18.36 30.07
CA ALA A 333 -12.88 19.75 29.78
C ALA A 333 -12.48 19.95 28.31
N ILE A 334 -12.84 21.12 27.76
CA ILE A 334 -12.65 21.49 26.36
C ILE A 334 -11.90 22.82 26.29
N GLY A 335 -10.77 22.83 25.57
CA GLY A 335 -9.88 23.99 25.43
C GLY A 335 -9.16 24.37 26.72
N CYS A 336 -9.05 23.45 27.68
CA CYS A 336 -8.28 23.58 28.90
C CYS A 336 -8.00 22.22 29.55
N ASN A 337 -7.06 22.21 30.48
CA ASN A 337 -6.83 21.09 31.38
C ASN A 337 -7.89 21.07 32.52
N LEU A 338 -7.93 20.02 33.35
CA LEU A 338 -8.95 19.92 34.41
C LEU A 338 -8.76 20.93 35.56
N ALA A 339 -7.56 21.51 35.68
CA ALA A 339 -7.28 22.63 36.60
C ALA A 339 -7.74 23.99 36.06
N GLY A 340 -8.21 24.06 34.81
CA GLY A 340 -8.68 25.28 34.16
C GLY A 340 -7.60 26.09 33.42
N VAL A 341 -6.38 25.55 33.29
CA VAL A 341 -5.32 26.16 32.46
C VAL A 341 -5.72 26.04 30.99
N ARG A 342 -5.95 27.18 30.36
CA ARG A 342 -6.49 27.28 29.00
C ARG A 342 -5.44 26.95 27.95
N LEU A 343 -5.91 26.35 26.85
CA LEU A 343 -5.18 26.36 25.58
C LEU A 343 -4.86 27.81 25.20
N MET A 344 -3.63 28.09 24.77
CA MET A 344 -3.30 29.38 24.14
C MET A 344 -3.82 29.43 22.70
N GLY A 345 -5.14 29.35 22.58
CA GLY A 345 -5.86 29.07 21.35
C GLY A 345 -7.34 28.85 21.66
N GLU A 346 -8.02 28.05 20.86
CA GLU A 346 -9.43 27.73 21.06
C GLU A 346 -9.83 26.41 20.39
N VAL A 347 -10.77 25.71 21.03
CA VAL A 347 -11.56 24.64 20.43
C VAL A 347 -12.93 25.23 20.12
N ARG A 348 -13.31 25.25 18.83
CA ARG A 348 -14.53 25.95 18.37
C ARG A 348 -15.74 25.06 18.27
N SER A 349 -15.53 23.83 17.82
CA SER A 349 -16.60 22.85 17.57
C SER A 349 -16.03 21.45 17.66
N GLY A 350 -16.91 20.46 17.73
CA GLY A 350 -16.53 19.07 17.92
C GLY A 350 -17.55 18.34 18.78
N GLY A 351 -17.17 17.15 19.21
CA GLY A 351 -18.04 16.32 20.02
C GLY A 351 -17.50 14.91 20.21
N VAL A 352 -18.34 14.07 20.80
CA VAL A 352 -18.12 12.63 20.95
C VAL A 352 -19.03 11.89 19.98
N LEU A 353 -18.46 10.93 19.27
CA LEU A 353 -19.15 9.87 18.54
C LEU A 353 -19.10 8.60 19.41
N LEU A 354 -20.25 7.99 19.66
CA LEU A 354 -20.37 6.79 20.51
C LEU A 354 -20.04 5.49 19.76
N HIS A 355 -19.77 5.58 18.46
CA HIS A 355 -19.27 4.52 17.59
C HIS A 355 -17.88 4.89 17.06
N ALA A 356 -17.10 3.91 16.61
CA ALA A 356 -15.83 4.18 15.93
C ALA A 356 -16.10 4.48 14.44
N PRO A 357 -15.93 5.73 13.97
CA PRO A 357 -16.27 6.09 12.60
C PRO A 357 -15.30 5.48 11.57
N THR A 358 -15.80 5.31 10.35
CA THR A 358 -14.99 4.90 9.19
C THR A 358 -13.97 5.97 8.82
N ASP A 359 -12.91 5.59 8.09
CA ASP A 359 -11.93 6.56 7.57
C ASP A 359 -12.59 7.61 6.64
N GLY A 360 -13.65 7.22 5.92
CA GLY A 360 -14.45 8.12 5.09
C GLY A 360 -15.21 9.15 5.92
N GLN A 361 -15.89 8.71 6.99
CA GLN A 361 -16.56 9.61 7.94
C GLN A 361 -15.59 10.60 8.59
N ILE A 362 -14.40 10.15 9.00
CA ILE A 362 -13.34 11.01 9.55
C ILE A 362 -12.87 12.03 8.52
N ALA A 363 -12.59 11.59 7.31
CA ALA A 363 -12.21 12.49 6.21
C ALA A 363 -13.33 13.50 5.88
N ARG A 364 -14.60 13.09 6.02
CA ARG A 364 -15.75 13.94 5.77
C ARG A 364 -15.94 15.02 6.83
N LEU A 365 -15.66 14.71 8.10
CA LEU A 365 -15.60 15.69 9.19
C LEU A 365 -14.58 16.80 8.90
N ALA A 366 -13.39 16.41 8.43
CA ALA A 366 -12.30 17.33 8.10
C ALA A 366 -12.43 18.01 6.73
N ARG A 367 -13.42 17.62 5.90
CA ARG A 367 -13.57 18.07 4.50
C ARG A 367 -12.29 17.88 3.68
N ARG A 368 -11.62 16.75 3.90
CA ARG A 368 -10.38 16.37 3.21
C ARG A 368 -10.59 16.39 1.70
N ILE A 369 -9.65 16.95 0.95
CA ILE A 369 -9.69 16.83 -0.51
C ILE A 369 -9.47 15.35 -0.87
N PRO A 370 -10.37 14.69 -1.62
CA PRO A 370 -10.19 13.28 -1.96
C PRO A 370 -8.92 13.05 -2.78
N LEU A 371 -8.18 12.00 -2.42
CA LEU A 371 -7.14 11.43 -3.27
C LEU A 371 -7.80 10.38 -4.18
N VAL A 372 -7.42 10.36 -5.45
CA VAL A 372 -7.95 9.40 -6.43
C VAL A 372 -6.94 8.28 -6.59
N THR A 373 -7.39 7.05 -6.35
CA THR A 373 -6.62 5.82 -6.55
C THR A 373 -7.18 5.04 -7.73
N THR A 374 -6.32 4.49 -8.58
CA THR A 374 -6.69 3.67 -9.72
C THR A 374 -5.93 2.35 -9.64
N ALA A 375 -6.64 1.23 -9.66
CA ALA A 375 -6.00 -0.08 -9.81
C ALA A 375 -5.49 -0.21 -11.24
N LEU A 376 -4.18 -0.43 -11.40
CA LEU A 376 -3.59 -0.67 -12.72
C LEU A 376 -3.51 -2.16 -13.01
N PHE A 377 -3.23 -2.94 -11.97
CA PHE A 377 -3.15 -4.39 -12.00
C PHE A 377 -3.69 -4.94 -10.68
N ASP A 378 -4.58 -5.93 -10.71
CA ASP A 378 -5.14 -6.55 -9.51
C ASP A 378 -5.51 -8.02 -9.75
N ALA A 379 -5.66 -8.78 -8.67
CA ALA A 379 -5.96 -10.20 -8.72
C ALA A 379 -7.18 -10.49 -9.62
N GLY A 380 -7.07 -11.50 -10.47
CA GLY A 380 -8.06 -11.85 -11.49
C GLY A 380 -7.93 -11.08 -12.81
N TYR A 381 -7.34 -9.88 -12.84
CA TYR A 381 -7.11 -9.15 -14.09
C TYR A 381 -6.15 -9.93 -14.99
N ALA A 382 -6.55 -10.16 -16.25
CA ALA A 382 -5.88 -11.05 -17.19
C ALA A 382 -5.60 -12.46 -16.65
N GLY A 383 -6.44 -12.97 -15.73
CA GLY A 383 -6.31 -14.31 -15.16
C GLY A 383 -5.15 -14.51 -14.19
N SER A 384 -4.49 -13.43 -13.73
CA SER A 384 -3.38 -13.52 -12.78
C SER A 384 -3.87 -13.79 -11.36
N ALA A 385 -3.21 -14.66 -10.62
CA ALA A 385 -3.47 -14.84 -9.19
C ALA A 385 -3.08 -13.61 -8.36
N SER A 386 -2.03 -12.89 -8.77
CA SER A 386 -1.54 -11.70 -8.05
C SER A 386 -0.74 -10.78 -8.98
N TYR A 387 -0.67 -9.50 -8.60
CA TYR A 387 0.28 -8.54 -9.16
C TYR A 387 1.06 -7.87 -8.06
N ARG A 388 2.36 -7.71 -8.30
CA ARG A 388 3.33 -7.24 -7.31
C ARG A 388 4.39 -6.38 -7.97
N ILE A 389 5.20 -5.73 -7.14
CA ILE A 389 6.45 -5.07 -7.52
C ILE A 389 6.23 -3.91 -8.50
N PRO A 390 5.73 -2.75 -8.01
CA PRO A 390 5.50 -1.58 -8.83
C PRO A 390 6.80 -0.94 -9.33
N SER A 391 6.87 -0.69 -10.63
CA SER A 391 7.85 0.22 -11.24
C SER A 391 7.15 1.31 -12.04
N LEU A 392 7.67 2.54 -12.01
CA LEU A 392 7.04 3.68 -12.67
C LEU A 392 8.11 4.59 -13.26
N VAL A 393 8.02 4.88 -14.55
CA VAL A 393 8.89 5.84 -15.23
C VAL A 393 8.08 6.83 -16.05
N ARG A 394 8.53 8.08 -16.08
CA ARG A 394 8.02 9.11 -16.98
C ARG A 394 9.03 9.36 -18.10
N THR A 395 8.58 9.22 -19.34
CA THR A 395 9.41 9.49 -20.51
C THR A 395 9.53 11.00 -20.77
N PRO A 396 10.50 11.45 -21.60
CA PRO A 396 10.60 12.84 -22.00
C PRO A 396 9.37 13.37 -22.74
N ALA A 397 8.62 12.50 -23.43
CA ALA A 397 7.37 12.84 -24.10
C ALA A 397 6.20 13.08 -23.12
N GLY A 398 6.36 12.68 -21.86
CA GLY A 398 5.36 12.85 -20.81
C GLY A 398 4.53 11.61 -20.50
N THR A 399 4.72 10.54 -21.28
CA THR A 399 4.09 9.24 -21.06
C THR A 399 4.54 8.62 -19.75
N LEU A 400 3.59 8.06 -19.00
CA LEU A 400 3.88 7.21 -17.85
C LEU A 400 3.86 5.75 -18.29
N ILE A 401 4.86 4.98 -17.86
CA ILE A 401 4.92 3.53 -18.03
C ILE A 401 4.95 2.93 -16.63
N ALA A 402 3.91 2.19 -16.28
CA ALA A 402 3.83 1.43 -15.04
C ALA A 402 4.11 -0.05 -15.32
N GLY A 403 5.08 -0.64 -14.63
CA GLY A 403 5.40 -2.06 -14.70
C GLY A 403 4.98 -2.80 -13.44
N ALA A 404 4.71 -4.09 -13.58
CA ALA A 404 4.40 -5.01 -12.49
C ALA A 404 4.83 -6.46 -12.83
N ASP A 405 5.08 -7.23 -11.79
CA ASP A 405 5.13 -8.69 -11.84
C ASP A 405 3.71 -9.24 -12.02
N GLN A 406 3.47 -9.98 -13.08
CA GLN A 406 2.26 -10.81 -13.23
C GLN A 406 2.54 -12.21 -12.68
N ARG A 407 2.07 -12.50 -11.47
CA ARG A 407 2.28 -13.78 -10.80
C ARG A 407 1.06 -14.68 -11.05
N THR A 408 1.22 -15.61 -12.00
CA THR A 408 0.09 -16.25 -12.68
C THR A 408 -0.66 -17.25 -11.81
N GLY A 409 0.05 -18.18 -11.15
CA GLY A 409 -0.57 -19.27 -10.37
C GLY A 409 -0.65 -19.04 -8.86
N ILE A 410 0.35 -18.37 -8.28
CA ILE A 410 0.44 -18.07 -6.84
C ILE A 410 1.06 -16.69 -6.62
N SER A 411 0.87 -16.11 -5.42
CA SER A 411 1.34 -14.75 -5.11
C SER A 411 2.82 -14.65 -4.68
N ASN A 412 3.49 -15.77 -4.46
CA ASN A 412 4.86 -15.84 -3.92
C ASN A 412 5.93 -15.23 -4.83
N ASP A 413 7.09 -14.90 -4.28
CA ASP A 413 8.29 -14.57 -5.04
C ASP A 413 8.81 -15.79 -5.82
N ALA A 414 9.80 -15.58 -6.70
CA ALA A 414 10.51 -16.67 -7.36
C ALA A 414 11.13 -17.64 -6.33
N PRO A 415 11.05 -18.98 -6.51
CA PRO A 415 10.57 -19.70 -7.69
C PRO A 415 9.04 -19.66 -7.85
N ASN A 416 8.60 -19.14 -9.00
CA ASN A 416 7.21 -18.94 -9.38
C ASN A 416 7.16 -18.59 -10.88
N HIS A 417 6.04 -18.84 -11.54
CA HIS A 417 5.79 -18.37 -12.91
C HIS A 417 5.41 -16.88 -12.89
N ILE A 418 6.33 -16.03 -13.33
CA ILE A 418 6.16 -14.58 -13.30
C ILE A 418 6.49 -13.99 -14.66
N ASN A 419 5.54 -13.26 -15.24
CA ASN A 419 5.76 -12.45 -16.44
C ASN A 419 6.00 -11.00 -16.04
N PHE A 420 6.71 -10.25 -16.88
CA PHE A 420 6.78 -8.80 -16.77
C PHE A 420 5.73 -8.15 -17.67
N VAL A 421 4.86 -7.34 -17.07
CA VAL A 421 3.79 -6.62 -17.76
C VAL A 421 3.91 -5.11 -17.55
N VAL A 422 3.40 -4.35 -18.50
CA VAL A 422 3.30 -2.89 -18.40
C VAL A 422 1.92 -2.38 -18.79
N ARG A 423 1.58 -1.20 -18.28
CA ARG A 423 0.52 -0.33 -18.80
C ARG A 423 1.11 1.04 -19.09
N ARG A 424 0.55 1.70 -20.11
CA ARG A 424 1.00 3.01 -20.58
C ARG A 424 -0.09 4.05 -20.45
N SER A 425 0.30 5.25 -20.06
CA SER A 425 -0.56 6.43 -20.04
C SER A 425 0.11 7.55 -20.85
N PRO A 426 -0.29 7.73 -22.13
CA PRO A 426 0.27 8.77 -23.00
C PRO A 426 -0.20 10.18 -22.63
N ASP A 427 -1.19 10.31 -21.75
CA ASP A 427 -1.81 11.58 -21.35
C ASP A 427 -1.47 11.99 -19.91
N GLY A 428 -0.33 11.49 -19.40
CA GLY A 428 0.25 11.90 -18.12
C GLY A 428 -0.44 11.32 -16.89
N GLY A 429 -1.14 10.19 -17.04
CA GLY A 429 -1.82 9.46 -15.98
C GLY A 429 -3.34 9.54 -16.00
N ARG A 430 -3.95 10.29 -16.94
CA ARG A 430 -5.41 10.49 -16.96
C ARG A 430 -6.14 9.23 -17.43
N THR A 431 -5.61 8.56 -18.45
CA THR A 431 -6.11 7.29 -18.96
C THR A 431 -4.98 6.28 -19.14
N TRP A 432 -5.30 4.99 -19.03
CA TRP A 432 -4.33 3.91 -19.14
C TRP A 432 -4.74 2.95 -20.25
N LEU A 433 -3.84 2.71 -21.18
CA LEU A 433 -4.01 1.72 -22.23
C LEU A 433 -4.11 0.29 -21.64
N PRO A 434 -4.65 -0.67 -22.41
CA PRO A 434 -4.66 -2.07 -22.02
C PRO A 434 -3.27 -2.59 -21.67
N MET A 435 -3.22 -3.61 -20.81
CA MET A 435 -1.97 -4.25 -20.40
C MET A 435 -1.24 -4.92 -21.57
N GLN A 436 0.09 -4.77 -21.57
CA GLN A 436 1.01 -5.42 -22.49
C GLN A 436 1.93 -6.35 -21.70
N THR A 437 2.02 -7.63 -22.10
CA THR A 437 3.07 -8.53 -21.61
C THR A 437 4.35 -8.25 -22.39
N VAL A 438 5.39 -7.81 -21.68
CA VAL A 438 6.69 -7.43 -22.25
C VAL A 438 7.65 -8.61 -22.23
N ILE A 439 7.68 -9.37 -21.13
CA ILE A 439 8.42 -10.63 -21.03
C ILE A 439 7.45 -11.72 -20.59
N ALA A 440 7.16 -12.66 -21.49
CA ALA A 440 6.42 -13.87 -21.17
C ALA A 440 7.41 -14.99 -20.83
N MET A 441 7.37 -15.47 -19.60
CA MET A 441 8.25 -16.56 -19.16
C MET A 441 7.57 -17.92 -19.36
N PRO A 442 8.35 -18.99 -19.58
CA PRO A 442 7.80 -20.34 -19.65
C PRO A 442 7.44 -20.86 -18.25
N GLY A 443 6.29 -21.51 -18.15
CA GLY A 443 5.80 -22.09 -16.91
C GLY A 443 4.54 -22.93 -17.10
N ARG A 444 4.05 -23.48 -16.00
CA ARG A 444 2.74 -24.13 -15.89
C ARG A 444 1.74 -23.17 -15.26
N GLU A 445 0.45 -23.41 -15.49
CA GLU A 445 -0.64 -22.63 -14.92
C GLU A 445 -0.68 -22.65 -13.38
N ASP A 446 -0.13 -23.68 -12.73
CA ASP A 446 -0.03 -23.77 -11.26
C ASP A 446 1.16 -22.99 -10.65
N GLY A 447 2.05 -22.42 -11.49
CA GLY A 447 3.10 -21.49 -11.10
C GLY A 447 4.33 -22.07 -10.39
N LEU A 448 4.23 -23.24 -9.74
CA LEU A 448 5.21 -23.71 -8.74
C LEU A 448 6.65 -23.90 -9.22
N ASP A 449 6.86 -24.20 -10.50
CA ASP A 449 8.19 -24.42 -11.10
C ASP A 449 8.42 -23.61 -12.38
N GLY A 450 7.63 -22.54 -12.56
CA GLY A 450 7.79 -21.63 -13.69
C GLY A 450 9.06 -20.80 -13.59
N ALA A 451 9.56 -20.37 -14.75
CA ALA A 451 10.59 -19.33 -14.82
C ALA A 451 9.96 -17.96 -14.54
N SER A 452 10.77 -17.00 -14.10
CA SER A 452 10.30 -15.68 -13.70
C SER A 452 11.08 -14.55 -14.34
N ALA A 453 10.37 -13.49 -14.68
CA ALA A 453 10.87 -12.14 -14.88
C ALA A 453 10.30 -11.30 -13.75
N ILE A 454 11.14 -10.84 -12.83
CA ILE A 454 10.75 -10.25 -11.53
C ILE A 454 11.62 -9.02 -11.23
N ASP A 455 11.08 -8.08 -10.45
CA ASP A 455 11.81 -6.92 -9.93
C ASP A 455 12.31 -5.96 -11.02
N SER A 456 11.38 -5.33 -11.75
CA SER A 456 11.73 -4.36 -12.80
C SER A 456 12.23 -3.01 -12.26
N CYS A 457 13.27 -2.46 -12.91
CA CYS A 457 13.84 -1.14 -12.60
C CYS A 457 14.09 -0.31 -13.89
N PRO A 458 13.10 0.47 -14.35
CA PRO A 458 13.21 1.33 -15.52
C PRO A 458 13.94 2.64 -15.25
N VAL A 459 14.60 3.19 -16.28
CA VAL A 459 15.14 4.55 -16.35
C VAL A 459 14.94 5.10 -17.76
N ALA A 460 14.51 6.35 -17.87
CA ALA A 460 14.39 7.04 -19.16
C ALA A 460 15.60 7.94 -19.42
N ASP A 461 16.32 7.69 -20.51
CA ASP A 461 17.39 8.58 -20.97
C ASP A 461 16.76 9.84 -21.59
N ARG A 462 16.92 10.97 -20.91
CA ARG A 462 16.36 12.26 -21.30
C ARG A 462 16.94 12.82 -22.60
N ARG A 463 18.11 12.34 -23.03
CA ARG A 463 18.78 12.80 -24.26
C ARG A 463 18.23 12.11 -25.50
N THR A 464 17.91 10.84 -25.39
CA THR A 464 17.52 9.99 -26.53
C THR A 464 16.03 9.66 -26.54
N GLY A 465 15.36 9.69 -25.39
CA GLY A 465 13.99 9.21 -25.22
C GLY A 465 13.90 7.70 -24.97
N ARG A 466 15.02 6.97 -25.05
CA ARG A 466 15.07 5.53 -24.76
C ARG A 466 14.69 5.25 -23.31
N VAL A 467 13.82 4.28 -23.11
CA VAL A 467 13.54 3.69 -21.80
C VAL A 467 14.33 2.40 -21.70
N VAL A 468 15.21 2.30 -20.71
CA VAL A 468 15.96 1.08 -20.39
C VAL A 468 15.38 0.49 -19.11
N THR A 469 15.06 -0.80 -19.11
CA THR A 469 14.61 -1.53 -17.93
C THR A 469 15.57 -2.68 -17.68
N LEU A 470 16.21 -2.68 -16.51
CA LEU A 470 16.86 -3.88 -16.00
C LEU A 470 15.86 -4.67 -15.15
N ILE A 471 15.93 -5.99 -15.25
CA ILE A 471 14.99 -6.92 -14.61
C ILE A 471 15.67 -8.26 -14.33
N ASP A 472 15.27 -8.94 -13.27
CA ASP A 472 15.81 -10.23 -12.90
C ASP A 472 15.10 -11.35 -13.67
N LEU A 473 15.87 -12.25 -14.27
CA LEU A 473 15.36 -13.49 -14.83
C LEU A 473 15.83 -14.68 -13.98
N ASN A 474 14.90 -15.53 -13.57
CA ASN A 474 15.23 -16.79 -12.91
C ASN A 474 14.72 -17.99 -13.71
N PRO A 475 15.54 -19.04 -13.91
CA PRO A 475 15.09 -20.30 -14.48
C PRO A 475 13.98 -20.96 -13.65
N GLY A 476 13.26 -21.89 -14.25
CA GLY A 476 12.19 -22.63 -13.58
C GLY A 476 12.68 -23.31 -12.30
N GLY A 477 11.92 -23.12 -11.22
CA GLY A 477 12.26 -23.67 -9.90
C GLY A 477 13.49 -22.98 -9.26
N VAL A 478 13.91 -21.81 -9.74
CA VAL A 478 14.99 -20.99 -9.18
C VAL A 478 14.45 -19.63 -8.73
N GLY A 479 14.96 -19.13 -7.61
CA GLY A 479 14.73 -17.79 -7.08
C GLY A 479 15.73 -17.43 -5.98
N LEU A 480 15.55 -16.28 -5.35
CA LEU A 480 16.51 -15.69 -4.39
C LEU A 480 17.04 -16.70 -3.35
N THR A 481 16.14 -17.49 -2.76
CA THR A 481 16.47 -18.37 -1.62
C THR A 481 17.19 -19.64 -2.02
N ASN A 482 17.11 -20.09 -3.28
CA ASN A 482 17.69 -21.36 -3.74
C ASN A 482 18.72 -21.22 -4.88
N CYS A 483 18.98 -20.00 -5.39
CA CYS A 483 20.02 -19.74 -6.38
C CYS A 483 21.37 -20.37 -6.00
N GLU A 484 22.12 -20.80 -7.01
CA GLU A 484 23.48 -21.32 -6.94
C GLU A 484 24.50 -20.26 -7.36
N ARG A 485 25.74 -20.42 -6.88
CA ARG A 485 26.83 -19.49 -7.19
C ARG A 485 27.23 -19.61 -8.65
N GLY A 486 27.52 -18.47 -9.27
CA GLY A 486 28.15 -18.41 -10.58
C GLY A 486 27.49 -17.38 -11.50
N LEU A 487 28.19 -17.04 -12.59
CA LEU A 487 27.70 -16.08 -13.57
C LEU A 487 26.54 -16.63 -14.41
N GLY A 488 26.52 -17.93 -14.68
CA GLY A 488 25.56 -18.55 -15.62
C GLY A 488 25.84 -18.27 -17.11
N VAL A 489 26.82 -17.43 -17.43
CA VAL A 489 27.25 -17.10 -18.80
C VAL A 489 28.76 -17.35 -19.01
N ASP A 490 29.20 -17.47 -20.26
CA ASP A 490 30.61 -17.45 -20.65
C ASP A 490 31.17 -16.01 -20.72
N ALA A 491 32.47 -15.87 -21.04
CA ALA A 491 33.13 -14.57 -21.13
C ALA A 491 32.60 -13.65 -22.26
N ARG A 492 31.80 -14.17 -23.18
CA ARG A 492 31.13 -13.41 -24.25
C ARG A 492 29.68 -13.09 -23.92
N GLY A 493 29.17 -13.59 -22.79
CA GLY A 493 27.76 -13.45 -22.39
C GLY A 493 26.86 -14.55 -22.93
N ASP A 494 27.39 -15.61 -23.56
CA ASP A 494 26.57 -16.73 -24.01
C ASP A 494 26.10 -17.51 -22.78
N LEU A 495 24.78 -17.80 -22.69
CA LEU A 495 24.23 -18.63 -21.62
C LEU A 495 24.91 -19.99 -21.59
N LYS A 496 25.40 -20.39 -20.42
CA LYS A 496 25.91 -21.74 -20.18
C LYS A 496 24.74 -22.70 -19.96
N LEU A 497 24.89 -23.90 -20.51
CA LEU A 497 23.86 -24.93 -20.52
C LEU A 497 24.37 -26.22 -19.88
N TRP A 498 23.50 -26.90 -19.16
CA TRP A 498 23.74 -28.22 -18.59
C TRP A 498 22.65 -29.21 -19.00
N ASP A 499 23.04 -30.46 -19.22
CA ASP A 499 22.10 -31.58 -19.33
C ASP A 499 22.03 -32.41 -18.05
N ALA A 500 21.09 -33.36 -18.00
CA ALA A 500 20.87 -34.21 -16.84
C ALA A 500 22.08 -35.09 -16.45
N ASP A 501 23.00 -35.33 -17.40
CA ASP A 501 24.24 -36.08 -17.17
C ASP A 501 25.38 -35.18 -16.66
N GLY A 502 25.14 -33.87 -16.53
CA GLY A 502 26.12 -32.88 -16.09
C GLY A 502 27.08 -32.40 -17.18
N ASN A 503 26.81 -32.69 -18.46
CA ASN A 503 27.60 -32.14 -19.55
C ASN A 503 27.33 -30.63 -19.68
N GLU A 504 28.37 -29.84 -19.99
CA GLU A 504 28.26 -28.38 -20.18
C GLU A 504 28.36 -28.02 -21.68
N SER A 505 27.54 -27.06 -22.10
CA SER A 505 27.63 -26.39 -23.41
C SER A 505 27.25 -24.91 -23.26
N THR A 506 27.02 -24.22 -24.39
CA THR A 506 26.55 -22.83 -24.43
C THR A 506 25.43 -22.69 -25.45
N LEU A 507 24.50 -21.76 -25.25
CA LEU A 507 23.40 -21.53 -26.19
C LEU A 507 23.87 -21.25 -27.62
N GLY A 508 24.98 -20.51 -27.79
CA GLY A 508 25.56 -20.26 -29.11
C GLY A 508 26.11 -21.51 -29.83
N ARG A 509 26.40 -22.59 -29.10
CA ARG A 509 26.81 -23.90 -29.66
C ARG A 509 25.64 -24.83 -29.90
N GLU A 510 24.54 -24.62 -29.17
CA GLU A 510 23.32 -25.43 -29.20
C GLU A 510 22.12 -24.53 -29.58
N PRO A 511 22.07 -23.96 -30.81
CA PRO A 511 21.01 -23.03 -31.19
C PRO A 511 19.61 -23.66 -31.19
N ASP A 512 19.54 -24.99 -31.33
CA ASP A 512 18.31 -25.79 -31.27
C ASP A 512 18.04 -26.36 -29.86
N ALA A 513 18.62 -25.77 -28.81
CA ALA A 513 18.50 -26.22 -27.42
C ALA A 513 17.07 -26.16 -26.86
N GLY A 514 16.11 -25.60 -27.57
CA GLY A 514 14.73 -25.44 -27.11
C GLY A 514 14.61 -24.38 -26.03
N ASP A 515 13.69 -24.60 -25.08
CA ASP A 515 13.34 -23.64 -24.04
C ASP A 515 14.16 -23.92 -22.76
N VAL A 516 15.37 -23.39 -22.76
CA VAL A 516 16.40 -23.63 -21.74
C VAL A 516 16.05 -23.07 -20.36
N TRP A 517 15.02 -22.23 -20.25
CA TRP A 517 14.58 -21.61 -19.01
C TRP A 517 13.64 -22.50 -18.20
N ARG A 518 13.06 -23.55 -18.79
CA ARG A 518 12.17 -24.47 -18.08
C ARG A 518 12.90 -25.22 -16.97
N SER A 519 12.20 -25.44 -15.86
CA SER A 519 12.68 -26.34 -14.81
C SER A 519 12.94 -27.73 -15.41
N PRO A 520 14.07 -28.39 -15.09
CA PRO A 520 14.32 -29.79 -15.47
C PRO A 520 13.18 -30.73 -15.07
N ASP A 521 12.53 -30.46 -13.93
CA ASP A 521 11.43 -31.28 -13.41
C ASP A 521 10.15 -31.21 -14.27
N HIS A 522 10.05 -30.18 -15.12
CA HIS A 522 8.87 -29.88 -15.94
C HIS A 522 9.17 -29.81 -17.44
N ALA A 523 10.41 -30.10 -17.80
CA ALA A 523 10.85 -30.14 -19.17
C ALA A 523 10.21 -31.33 -19.89
N GLY A 524 9.77 -31.14 -21.14
CA GLY A 524 9.33 -32.26 -21.96
C GLY A 524 10.49 -33.23 -22.24
N PRO A 525 10.23 -34.50 -22.57
CA PRO A 525 11.29 -35.50 -22.75
C PRO A 525 12.31 -35.20 -23.86
N GLY A 526 12.05 -34.20 -24.72
CA GLY A 526 12.98 -33.70 -25.73
C GLY A 526 13.82 -32.48 -25.30
N GLN A 527 13.54 -31.88 -24.14
CA GLN A 527 14.29 -30.74 -23.63
C GLN A 527 15.51 -31.25 -22.86
N ARG A 528 16.68 -31.20 -23.51
CA ARG A 528 17.94 -31.70 -22.95
C ARG A 528 18.68 -30.66 -22.12
N TRP A 529 18.69 -29.42 -22.59
CA TRP A 529 19.59 -28.37 -22.09
C TRP A 529 18.84 -27.39 -21.19
N HIS A 530 19.47 -27.00 -20.08
CA HIS A 530 18.95 -26.04 -19.12
C HIS A 530 20.00 -25.01 -18.75
N THR A 531 19.58 -23.77 -18.49
CA THR A 531 20.46 -22.72 -17.96
C THR A 531 21.02 -23.08 -16.58
N ALA A 532 22.13 -22.43 -16.18
CA ALA A 532 22.63 -22.55 -14.81
C ALA A 532 21.55 -22.16 -13.79
N ARG A 533 21.54 -22.81 -12.63
CA ARG A 533 20.56 -22.56 -11.55
C ARG A 533 20.88 -21.31 -10.72
N THR A 534 21.05 -20.17 -11.37
CA THR A 534 21.37 -18.87 -10.76
C THR A 534 20.42 -17.79 -11.29
N SER A 535 20.36 -16.60 -10.67
CA SER A 535 19.64 -15.45 -11.23
C SER A 535 20.44 -14.78 -12.33
N TYR A 536 19.75 -14.13 -13.26
CA TYR A 536 20.36 -13.35 -14.35
C TYR A 536 19.79 -11.94 -14.33
N ILE A 537 20.57 -10.95 -14.74
CA ILE A 537 20.05 -9.60 -14.99
C ILE A 537 19.91 -9.43 -16.50
N ALA A 538 18.68 -9.16 -16.93
CA ALA A 538 18.37 -8.83 -18.30
C ALA A 538 18.09 -7.35 -18.47
N GLU A 539 18.53 -6.82 -19.60
CA GLU A 539 18.13 -5.52 -20.11
C GLU A 539 17.08 -5.69 -21.21
N ILE A 540 16.03 -4.89 -21.14
CA ILE A 540 15.16 -4.58 -22.28
C ILE A 540 15.12 -3.06 -22.47
N HIS A 541 14.86 -2.61 -23.69
CA HIS A 541 14.64 -1.19 -23.94
C HIS A 541 13.50 -0.92 -24.91
N SER A 542 12.96 0.29 -24.83
CA SER A 542 12.02 0.84 -25.81
C SER A 542 12.58 2.16 -26.36
N ASP A 543 12.55 2.30 -27.68
CA ASP A 543 12.96 3.51 -28.42
C ASP A 543 11.75 4.31 -28.95
N ASP A 544 10.54 3.89 -28.62
CA ASP A 544 9.27 4.41 -29.15
C ASP A 544 8.27 4.69 -28.02
N ASP A 545 8.75 5.24 -26.91
CA ASP A 545 7.91 5.71 -25.80
C ASP A 545 7.09 4.58 -25.13
N GLY A 546 7.66 3.37 -25.12
CA GLY A 546 7.13 2.17 -24.49
C GLY A 546 6.15 1.37 -25.35
N GLU A 547 5.98 1.69 -26.65
CA GLU A 547 5.08 0.94 -27.54
C GLU A 547 5.60 -0.46 -27.85
N THR A 548 6.89 -0.56 -28.19
CA THR A 548 7.58 -1.82 -28.43
C THR A 548 8.84 -1.94 -27.59
N TRP A 549 9.26 -3.17 -27.36
CA TRP A 549 10.39 -3.51 -26.50
C TRP A 549 11.34 -4.45 -27.23
N SER A 550 12.64 -4.28 -26.97
CA SER A 550 13.69 -5.17 -27.45
C SER A 550 13.55 -6.57 -26.84
N ALA A 551 14.18 -7.56 -27.47
CA ALA A 551 14.41 -8.84 -26.82
C ALA A 551 15.33 -8.65 -25.58
N PRO A 552 15.18 -9.48 -24.52
CA PRO A 552 16.04 -9.43 -23.35
C PRO A 552 17.52 -9.69 -23.70
N ARG A 553 18.41 -8.84 -23.19
CA ARG A 553 19.88 -8.98 -23.28
C ARG A 553 20.45 -9.27 -21.90
N ILE A 554 21.06 -10.43 -21.70
CA ILE A 554 21.71 -10.79 -20.44
C ILE A 554 23.01 -9.99 -20.26
N ILE A 555 23.16 -9.31 -19.13
CA ILE A 555 24.32 -8.43 -18.84
C ILE A 555 25.26 -8.99 -17.77
N ASP A 556 25.01 -10.19 -17.24
CA ASP A 556 25.78 -10.81 -16.15
C ASP A 556 27.29 -10.80 -16.35
N ALA A 557 27.79 -11.02 -17.57
CA ALA A 557 29.23 -11.00 -17.88
C ALA A 557 29.90 -9.63 -17.60
N GLN A 558 29.10 -8.56 -17.49
CA GLN A 558 29.55 -7.20 -17.23
C GLN A 558 29.48 -6.81 -15.74
N VAL A 559 28.58 -7.44 -14.98
CA VAL A 559 28.19 -6.92 -13.65
C VAL A 559 28.26 -7.96 -12.52
N LYS A 560 28.17 -9.25 -12.82
CA LYS A 560 28.07 -10.34 -11.84
C LYS A 560 29.41 -11.07 -11.66
N GLU A 561 29.67 -11.52 -10.43
CA GLU A 561 30.89 -12.21 -10.04
C GLU A 561 30.65 -13.70 -9.70
N PRO A 562 31.66 -14.60 -9.84
CA PRO A 562 31.46 -16.04 -9.62
C PRO A 562 31.06 -16.43 -8.20
N TRP A 563 31.42 -15.62 -7.21
CA TRP A 563 31.09 -15.89 -5.81
C TRP A 563 29.64 -15.55 -5.47
N MET A 564 28.98 -14.69 -6.26
CA MET A 564 27.61 -14.25 -6.03
C MET A 564 26.66 -15.42 -6.21
N ARG A 565 25.85 -15.64 -5.19
CA ARG A 565 24.80 -16.64 -5.22
C ARG A 565 23.55 -16.10 -5.89
N PHE A 566 23.13 -14.91 -5.47
CA PHE A 566 22.11 -14.11 -6.12
C PHE A 566 22.69 -12.75 -6.43
N MET A 567 22.33 -12.21 -7.58
CA MET A 567 22.42 -10.78 -7.89
C MET A 567 21.12 -10.40 -8.60
N GLY A 568 20.56 -9.25 -8.23
CA GLY A 568 19.33 -8.75 -8.82
C GLY A 568 19.22 -7.23 -8.67
N VAL A 569 18.39 -6.61 -9.49
CA VAL A 569 18.14 -5.17 -9.40
C VAL A 569 17.16 -4.85 -8.26
N CYS A 570 17.15 -3.62 -7.77
CA CYS A 570 16.17 -3.20 -6.79
C CYS A 570 14.95 -2.64 -7.53
N PRO A 571 13.74 -3.14 -7.25
CA PRO A 571 12.55 -2.69 -7.96
C PRO A 571 12.23 -1.23 -7.66
N GLY A 572 11.63 -0.55 -8.64
CA GLY A 572 11.27 0.87 -8.53
C GLY A 572 11.63 1.63 -9.80
N ALA A 573 12.63 2.50 -9.74
CA ALA A 573 13.14 3.23 -10.89
C ALA A 573 14.63 3.58 -10.68
N GLY A 574 15.39 3.58 -11.77
CA GLY A 574 16.73 4.15 -11.82
C GLY A 574 16.68 5.67 -12.00
N ILE A 575 17.85 6.32 -11.90
CA ILE A 575 17.98 7.76 -12.15
C ILE A 575 18.98 8.03 -13.27
N GLN A 576 18.76 9.11 -14.01
CA GLN A 576 19.77 9.72 -14.86
C GLN A 576 20.28 10.99 -14.19
N LEU A 577 21.59 11.07 -13.97
CA LEU A 577 22.25 12.23 -13.36
C LEU A 577 22.17 13.45 -14.28
N VAL A 578 21.87 14.62 -13.71
CA VAL A 578 21.73 15.89 -14.45
C VAL A 578 22.71 16.96 -13.99
N ARG A 579 23.56 16.66 -13.01
CA ARG A 579 24.52 17.62 -12.46
C ARG A 579 25.93 17.06 -12.47
N GLY A 580 26.88 17.98 -12.34
CA GLY A 580 28.29 17.65 -12.15
C GLY A 580 28.93 16.91 -13.33
N PRO A 581 30.11 16.30 -13.10
CA PRO A 581 30.92 15.68 -14.16
C PRO A 581 30.31 14.41 -14.75
N HIS A 582 29.29 13.82 -14.10
CA HIS A 582 28.63 12.58 -14.52
C HIS A 582 27.25 12.81 -15.16
N THR A 583 26.96 14.03 -15.61
CA THR A 583 25.70 14.36 -16.29
C THR A 583 25.45 13.40 -17.47
N GLY A 584 24.27 12.77 -17.51
CA GLY A 584 23.86 11.80 -18.52
C GLY A 584 24.04 10.34 -18.11
N ARG A 585 24.85 10.06 -17.08
CA ARG A 585 25.03 8.71 -16.50
C ARG A 585 23.70 8.14 -16.00
N LEU A 586 23.45 6.87 -16.30
CA LEU A 586 22.34 6.09 -15.76
C LEU A 586 22.81 5.30 -14.53
N LEU A 587 22.01 5.33 -13.46
CA LEU A 587 22.21 4.55 -12.25
C LEU A 587 21.00 3.67 -11.98
N ILE A 588 21.22 2.37 -11.87
CA ILE A 588 20.20 1.40 -11.46
C ILE A 588 20.68 0.67 -10.19
N PRO A 589 19.90 0.68 -9.10
CA PRO A 589 20.28 -0.01 -7.87
C PRO A 589 20.25 -1.53 -8.04
N PHE A 590 21.19 -2.23 -7.40
CA PHE A 590 21.22 -3.69 -7.31
C PHE A 590 21.55 -4.15 -5.90
N TYR A 591 21.29 -5.41 -5.60
CA TYR A 591 21.83 -6.10 -4.43
C TYR A 591 22.26 -7.52 -4.76
N CYS A 592 23.16 -8.08 -3.97
CA CYS A 592 23.62 -9.45 -4.12
C CYS A 592 23.84 -10.16 -2.78
N SER A 593 23.95 -11.48 -2.83
CA SER A 593 24.31 -12.34 -1.70
C SER A 593 25.53 -13.22 -2.01
N GLY A 594 26.30 -13.56 -0.97
CA GLY A 594 27.52 -14.37 -1.05
C GLY A 594 27.35 -15.78 -0.45
N ASP A 595 28.23 -16.13 0.49
CA ASP A 595 28.15 -17.35 1.30
C ASP A 595 26.83 -17.46 2.05
N SER A 596 26.37 -16.34 2.63
CA SER A 596 25.06 -16.25 3.25
C SER A 596 23.95 -16.08 2.23
N ARG A 597 22.82 -16.77 2.44
CA ARG A 597 21.57 -16.55 1.69
C ARG A 597 20.66 -15.48 2.33
N ALA A 598 21.04 -14.91 3.48
CA ALA A 598 20.17 -14.03 4.26
C ALA A 598 20.70 -12.59 4.39
N HIS A 599 21.97 -12.36 4.04
CA HIS A 599 22.62 -11.05 4.15
C HIS A 599 22.97 -10.52 2.77
N TYR A 600 22.76 -9.22 2.58
CA TYR A 600 22.81 -8.59 1.26
C TYR A 600 23.72 -7.37 1.21
N SER A 601 24.35 -7.17 0.06
CA SER A 601 25.17 -6.00 -0.23
C SER A 601 24.62 -5.29 -1.46
N GLY A 602 24.23 -4.03 -1.31
CA GLY A 602 23.60 -3.20 -2.33
C GLY A 602 24.59 -2.23 -2.96
N GLY A 603 24.30 -1.73 -4.16
CA GLY A 603 25.13 -0.74 -4.85
C GLY A 603 24.48 -0.22 -6.14
N ALA A 604 25.27 0.41 -7.00
CA ALA A 604 24.82 0.93 -8.29
C ALA A 604 25.40 0.13 -9.48
N LEU A 605 24.53 -0.20 -10.43
CA LEU A 605 24.89 -0.48 -11.82
C LEU A 605 24.94 0.85 -12.56
N ILE A 606 26.02 1.06 -13.30
CA ILE A 606 26.38 2.34 -13.91
C ILE A 606 26.51 2.16 -15.42
N SER A 607 25.86 3.03 -16.18
CA SER A 607 26.07 3.17 -17.63
C SER A 607 26.33 4.63 -18.00
N ASP A 608 27.40 4.85 -18.76
CA ASP A 608 27.81 6.17 -19.27
C ASP A 608 27.48 6.35 -20.78
N ASP A 609 26.87 5.34 -21.41
CA ASP A 609 26.62 5.27 -22.86
C ASP A 609 25.14 5.01 -23.24
N GLY A 610 24.22 5.19 -22.28
CA GLY A 610 22.78 5.06 -22.52
C GLY A 610 22.26 3.62 -22.46
N GLY A 611 22.95 2.75 -21.72
CA GLY A 611 22.59 1.35 -21.51
C GLY A 611 23.37 0.38 -22.41
N GLU A 612 24.20 0.85 -23.35
CA GLU A 612 24.94 -0.07 -24.24
C GLU A 612 25.91 -0.95 -23.45
N THR A 613 26.62 -0.38 -22.48
CA THR A 613 27.46 -1.10 -21.52
C THR A 613 27.14 -0.74 -20.06
N TRP A 614 27.37 -1.72 -19.19
CA TRP A 614 27.16 -1.62 -17.75
C TRP A 614 28.42 -2.02 -17.00
N ARG A 615 28.56 -1.45 -15.80
CA ARG A 615 29.55 -1.87 -14.82
C ARG A 615 28.99 -1.67 -13.42
N ARG A 616 29.62 -2.30 -12.44
CA ARG A 616 29.19 -2.27 -11.04
C ARG A 616 30.10 -1.34 -10.22
N GLY A 617 29.50 -0.42 -9.47
CA GLY A 617 30.19 0.36 -8.44
C GLY A 617 30.55 -0.50 -7.22
N ARG A 618 31.27 0.08 -6.25
CA ARG A 618 31.49 -0.60 -4.95
C ARG A 618 30.16 -0.75 -4.23
N MET A 619 29.99 -1.86 -3.52
CA MET A 619 28.79 -2.05 -2.71
C MET A 619 28.85 -1.12 -1.49
N ILE A 620 27.69 -0.67 -1.04
CA ILE A 620 27.54 0.34 0.01
C ILE A 620 28.28 -0.15 1.26
N ASN A 621 28.03 -1.35 1.76
CA ASN A 621 28.71 -1.87 2.96
C ASN A 621 30.16 -2.36 2.76
N GLU A 622 30.66 -2.46 1.53
CA GLU A 622 31.92 -3.15 1.21
C GLU A 622 33.17 -2.50 1.84
N GLY A 623 33.92 -3.28 2.61
CA GLY A 623 35.15 -2.84 3.26
C GLY A 623 34.94 -1.92 4.47
N ARG A 624 33.71 -1.83 4.99
CA ARG A 624 33.39 -1.05 6.19
C ARG A 624 33.51 -1.90 7.44
N GLU A 625 33.93 -1.30 8.55
CA GLU A 625 33.91 -1.96 9.84
C GLU A 625 32.50 -1.84 10.47
N VAL A 626 31.83 -2.97 10.65
CA VAL A 626 30.54 -3.08 11.35
C VAL A 626 30.73 -4.06 12.50
N ASN A 627 30.34 -3.67 13.72
CA ASN A 627 30.52 -4.49 14.92
C ASN A 627 31.96 -5.03 15.12
N GLY A 628 32.97 -4.27 14.68
CA GLY A 628 34.40 -4.65 14.78
C GLY A 628 34.90 -5.61 13.70
N ILE A 629 34.09 -5.90 12.67
CA ILE A 629 34.44 -6.78 11.55
C ILE A 629 34.38 -5.98 10.24
N VAL A 630 35.43 -6.08 9.43
CA VAL A 630 35.44 -5.49 8.08
C VAL A 630 34.55 -6.34 7.17
N VAL A 631 33.53 -5.72 6.58
CA VAL A 631 32.55 -6.38 5.71
C VAL A 631 33.20 -6.79 4.39
N ASP A 632 33.16 -8.08 4.12
CA ASP A 632 33.37 -8.67 2.80
C ASP A 632 32.01 -9.20 2.29
N PRO A 633 31.43 -8.61 1.22
CA PRO A 633 30.16 -9.05 0.64
C PRO A 633 30.10 -10.55 0.31
N ALA A 634 31.24 -11.18 0.01
CA ALA A 634 31.28 -12.59 -0.33
C ALA A 634 31.07 -13.50 0.89
N THR A 635 31.41 -13.04 2.10
CA THR A 635 31.52 -13.89 3.30
C THR A 635 30.77 -13.35 4.52
N MET A 636 30.05 -12.23 4.41
CA MET A 636 29.38 -11.60 5.56
C MET A 636 28.19 -12.39 6.11
N HIS A 637 27.98 -12.27 7.43
CA HIS A 637 26.94 -12.92 8.22
C HIS A 637 26.46 -12.04 9.40
N ASP A 638 26.24 -10.74 9.16
CA ASP A 638 25.79 -9.79 10.17
C ASP A 638 24.60 -8.97 9.67
N ASP A 639 23.46 -9.04 10.37
CA ASP A 639 22.23 -8.30 10.07
C ASP A 639 22.47 -6.78 10.04
N ASP A 640 23.33 -6.27 10.93
CA ASP A 640 23.65 -4.84 11.02
C ASP A 640 24.47 -4.35 9.83
N ALA A 641 25.09 -5.26 9.07
CA ALA A 641 25.86 -4.94 7.87
C ALA A 641 25.05 -5.04 6.56
N THR A 642 23.82 -5.56 6.60
CA THR A 642 23.00 -5.78 5.40
C THR A 642 22.58 -4.46 4.75
N THR A 643 22.81 -4.35 3.45
CA THR A 643 22.30 -3.29 2.55
C THR A 643 21.59 -3.97 1.38
N SER A 644 20.27 -3.81 1.26
CA SER A 644 19.47 -4.54 0.26
C SER A 644 18.77 -3.59 -0.71
N GLU A 645 17.46 -3.75 -0.95
CA GLU A 645 16.69 -2.94 -1.89
C GLU A 645 16.93 -1.45 -1.65
N THR A 646 17.47 -0.79 -2.68
CA THR A 646 17.99 0.58 -2.63
C THR A 646 17.25 1.45 -3.65
N THR A 647 17.08 2.73 -3.32
CA THR A 647 16.63 3.78 -4.24
C THR A 647 17.63 4.94 -4.22
N PHE A 648 17.76 5.64 -5.36
CA PHE A 648 18.69 6.75 -5.50
C PHE A 648 17.96 8.08 -5.72
N VAL A 649 18.53 9.16 -5.19
CA VAL A 649 18.15 10.52 -5.54
C VAL A 649 19.39 11.40 -5.69
N GLU A 650 19.43 12.21 -6.74
CA GLU A 650 20.48 13.22 -6.96
C GLU A 650 20.11 14.53 -6.27
N ARG A 651 21.02 15.04 -5.44
CA ARG A 651 20.90 16.32 -4.73
C ARG A 651 21.24 17.51 -5.63
N ALA A 652 20.96 18.72 -5.15
CA ALA A 652 21.25 19.95 -5.88
C ALA A 652 22.74 20.21 -6.15
N ASP A 653 23.62 19.66 -5.30
CA ASP A 653 25.08 19.73 -5.43
C ASP A 653 25.67 18.67 -6.39
N GLY A 654 24.88 17.67 -6.79
CA GLY A 654 25.28 16.56 -7.66
C GLY A 654 25.67 15.29 -6.91
N ASP A 655 25.60 15.29 -5.58
CA ASP A 655 25.76 14.07 -4.80
C ASP A 655 24.57 13.13 -5.02
N VAL A 656 24.83 11.82 -4.99
CA VAL A 656 23.80 10.79 -5.06
C VAL A 656 23.58 10.21 -3.67
N VAL A 657 22.35 10.28 -3.18
CA VAL A 657 21.96 9.63 -1.93
C VAL A 657 21.31 8.29 -2.23
N ALA A 658 21.79 7.24 -1.59
CA ALA A 658 21.13 5.96 -1.49
C ALA A 658 20.28 5.89 -0.22
N PHE A 659 19.01 5.52 -0.35
CA PHE A 659 18.19 5.04 0.77
C PHE A 659 17.92 3.56 0.59
N PHE A 660 18.07 2.75 1.64
CA PHE A 660 18.02 1.30 1.49
C PHE A 660 17.35 0.55 2.65
N ARG A 661 16.63 -0.51 2.25
CA ARG A 661 16.13 -1.56 3.14
C ARG A 661 17.31 -2.31 3.76
N ASN A 662 17.21 -2.61 5.04
CA ASN A 662 18.26 -3.28 5.81
C ASN A 662 17.67 -4.16 6.92
N GLN A 663 18.54 -4.86 7.66
CA GLN A 663 18.18 -5.71 8.81
C GLN A 663 18.71 -5.14 10.14
N HIS A 664 19.27 -3.93 10.12
CA HIS A 664 19.94 -3.35 11.28
C HIS A 664 18.97 -3.17 12.45
N ARG A 665 19.45 -3.44 13.67
CA ARG A 665 18.63 -3.46 14.89
C ARG A 665 17.94 -2.13 15.23
N SER A 666 18.38 -1.02 14.66
CA SER A 666 17.74 0.30 14.84
C SER A 666 16.32 0.36 14.27
N GLY A 667 15.98 -0.49 13.30
CA GLY A 667 14.67 -0.44 12.61
C GLY A 667 14.46 0.90 11.89
N ARG A 668 15.52 1.40 11.26
CA ARG A 668 15.54 2.67 10.53
C ARG A 668 16.07 2.50 9.11
N VAL A 669 15.57 3.31 8.19
CA VAL A 669 16.01 3.28 6.79
C VAL A 669 17.48 3.66 6.75
N GLY A 670 18.28 2.87 6.04
CA GLY A 670 19.69 3.13 5.88
C GLY A 670 19.95 4.17 4.80
N LYS A 671 21.04 4.93 4.95
CA LYS A 671 21.43 6.02 4.07
C LYS A 671 22.94 6.00 3.82
N ALA A 672 23.34 6.30 2.58
CA ALA A 672 24.73 6.54 2.20
C ALA A 672 24.80 7.57 1.06
N VAL A 673 25.93 8.27 0.94
CA VAL A 673 26.12 9.32 -0.08
C VAL A 673 27.27 8.94 -1.00
N SER A 674 27.13 9.20 -2.30
CA SER A 674 28.18 9.05 -3.31
C SER A 674 28.49 10.40 -3.93
N HIS A 675 29.79 10.73 -3.98
CA HIS A 675 30.32 11.98 -4.53
C HIS A 675 30.87 11.82 -5.97
N ASP A 676 30.84 10.59 -6.50
CA ASP A 676 31.45 10.20 -7.77
C ASP A 676 30.45 9.49 -8.71
N GLY A 677 29.16 9.75 -8.50
CA GLY A 677 28.09 9.24 -9.35
C GLY A 677 27.94 7.73 -9.26
N GLY A 678 27.95 7.17 -8.04
CA GLY A 678 27.65 5.78 -7.72
C GLY A 678 28.85 4.83 -7.65
N GLU A 679 30.09 5.31 -7.83
CA GLU A 679 31.28 4.46 -7.81
C GLU A 679 31.63 4.01 -6.39
N THR A 680 31.60 4.96 -5.46
CA THR A 680 31.92 4.75 -4.05
C THR A 680 30.92 5.47 -3.17
N TRP A 681 30.87 5.05 -1.89
CA TRP A 681 29.88 5.50 -0.93
C TRP A 681 30.55 5.90 0.39
N ASP A 682 30.05 6.95 1.02
CA ASP A 682 30.31 7.38 2.39
C ASP A 682 29.69 6.42 3.41
N GLY A 683 30.13 6.53 4.68
CA GLY A 683 29.72 5.66 5.79
C GLY A 683 28.20 5.41 5.91
N LEU A 684 27.84 4.28 6.54
CA LEU A 684 26.45 3.91 6.79
C LEU A 684 25.83 4.84 7.84
N GLU A 685 24.73 5.48 7.47
CA GLU A 685 23.86 6.20 8.39
C GLU A 685 22.49 5.52 8.46
N PHE A 686 21.80 5.67 9.60
CA PHE A 686 20.42 5.19 9.76
C PHE A 686 19.55 6.36 10.21
N ASP A 687 18.59 6.76 9.36
CA ASP A 687 17.84 7.99 9.57
C ASP A 687 16.84 7.83 10.73
N PRO A 688 16.96 8.60 11.83
CA PRO A 688 16.12 8.41 13.01
C PRO A 688 14.63 8.70 12.78
N ALA A 689 14.28 9.46 11.73
CA ALA A 689 12.91 9.86 11.38
C ALA A 689 12.24 8.92 10.35
N LEU A 690 12.95 7.93 9.82
CA LEU A 690 12.44 6.99 8.82
C LEU A 690 12.40 5.57 9.40
N PRO A 691 11.24 5.07 9.84
CA PRO A 691 11.07 3.68 10.23
C PRO A 691 11.37 2.72 9.07
N GLU A 692 12.05 1.62 9.35
CA GLU A 692 12.26 0.49 8.42
C GLU A 692 11.51 -0.74 8.93
N ILE A 693 10.64 -1.29 8.09
CA ILE A 693 9.78 -2.45 8.44
C ILE A 693 9.98 -3.62 7.47
N PHE A 694 11.14 -3.66 6.83
CA PHE A 694 11.50 -4.61 5.79
C PHE A 694 10.64 -4.45 4.53
N SER A 695 10.66 -3.24 3.95
CA SER A 695 9.96 -2.93 2.69
C SER A 695 10.82 -2.05 1.77
N GLN A 696 10.67 -2.21 0.46
CA GLN A 696 11.42 -1.41 -0.52
C GLN A 696 11.16 0.09 -0.31
N PRO A 697 12.21 0.93 -0.24
CA PRO A 697 12.06 2.38 -0.19
C PRO A 697 11.98 2.99 -1.60
N ASN A 698 11.38 4.17 -1.75
CA ASN A 698 11.44 4.95 -2.98
C ASN A 698 11.73 6.43 -2.70
N ALA A 699 12.59 7.06 -3.51
CA ALA A 699 12.92 8.48 -3.42
C ALA A 699 12.81 9.17 -4.79
N LEU A 700 12.44 10.45 -4.78
CA LEU A 700 12.30 11.29 -5.98
C LEU A 700 12.78 12.71 -5.70
N ALA A 701 13.66 13.23 -6.56
CA ALA A 701 14.00 14.65 -6.57
C ALA A 701 12.77 15.47 -7.02
N ALA A 702 12.40 16.48 -6.24
CA ALA A 702 11.21 17.30 -6.47
C ALA A 702 11.57 18.80 -6.54
N PRO A 703 12.38 19.24 -7.53
CA PRO A 703 12.86 20.62 -7.63
C PRO A 703 11.77 21.69 -7.66
N GLN A 704 10.55 21.32 -8.08
CA GLN A 704 9.35 22.17 -8.04
C GLN A 704 8.89 22.54 -6.62
N LEU A 705 9.27 21.75 -5.61
CA LEU A 705 9.02 22.07 -4.21
C LEU A 705 10.19 22.86 -3.60
N GLY A 706 11.37 22.83 -4.19
CA GLY A 706 12.57 23.55 -3.74
C GLY A 706 13.81 22.95 -4.41
N PRO A 707 14.90 23.71 -4.57
CA PRO A 707 16.04 23.30 -5.41
C PRO A 707 16.69 21.98 -5.00
N ASP A 708 16.65 21.65 -3.71
CA ASP A 708 17.20 20.43 -3.11
C ASP A 708 16.12 19.58 -2.42
N ALA A 709 14.87 19.72 -2.87
CA ALA A 709 13.75 18.99 -2.26
C ALA A 709 13.73 17.52 -2.70
N VAL A 710 13.50 16.63 -1.73
CA VAL A 710 13.39 15.18 -1.90
C VAL A 710 12.04 14.72 -1.35
N LEU A 711 11.34 13.91 -2.12
CA LEU A 711 10.20 13.13 -1.65
C LEU A 711 10.66 11.70 -1.36
N PHE A 712 10.27 11.15 -0.22
CA PHE A 712 10.59 9.77 0.17
C PHE A 712 9.32 9.03 0.56
N ALA A 713 9.11 7.86 -0.03
CA ALA A 713 7.95 7.01 0.21
C ALA A 713 8.37 5.66 0.79
N ASN A 714 7.70 5.23 1.86
CA ASN A 714 7.82 3.88 2.39
C ASN A 714 6.54 3.44 3.12
N ALA A 715 6.35 2.13 3.21
CA ALA A 715 5.55 1.53 4.27
C ALA A 715 6.26 1.77 5.60
N SER A 716 5.56 2.38 6.56
CA SER A 716 6.21 3.03 7.71
C SER A 716 5.86 2.44 9.07
N GLN A 717 4.98 1.44 9.12
CA GLN A 717 4.63 0.75 10.35
C GLN A 717 4.30 -0.73 10.09
N MET A 718 4.85 -1.60 10.93
CA MET A 718 4.44 -2.99 10.98
C MET A 718 3.12 -3.07 11.75
N LEU A 719 2.06 -3.43 11.05
CA LEU A 719 0.77 -3.87 11.61
C LEU A 719 0.84 -5.41 11.73
N PRO A 720 -0.27 -6.18 11.81
CA PRO A 720 -0.19 -7.62 11.54
C PRO A 720 0.38 -7.97 10.15
N TYR A 721 0.53 -6.96 9.28
CA TYR A 721 1.15 -6.96 7.96
C TYR A 721 1.94 -5.65 7.75
N ARG A 722 2.70 -5.55 6.65
CA ARG A 722 3.37 -4.28 6.28
C ARG A 722 2.34 -3.23 5.90
N GLY A 723 2.43 -2.05 6.49
CA GLY A 723 1.40 -1.05 6.27
C GLY A 723 1.85 0.39 6.46
N ARG A 724 0.83 1.25 6.42
CA ARG A 724 0.94 2.69 6.62
C ARG A 724 1.91 3.33 5.64
N GLY A 725 1.47 3.43 4.39
CA GLY A 725 2.18 4.09 3.30
C GLY A 725 2.26 5.60 3.49
N VAL A 726 3.47 6.14 3.59
CA VAL A 726 3.70 7.56 3.87
C VAL A 726 4.67 8.15 2.87
N VAL A 727 4.35 9.35 2.36
CA VAL A 727 5.25 10.20 1.56
C VAL A 727 5.75 11.36 2.41
N ARG A 728 7.06 11.60 2.46
CA ARG A 728 7.71 12.65 3.25
C ARG A 728 8.45 13.64 2.38
N LEU A 729 8.41 14.91 2.76
CA LEU A 729 9.17 16.00 2.14
C LEU A 729 10.40 16.35 2.98
N SER A 730 11.55 16.35 2.33
CA SER A 730 12.74 17.05 2.76
C SER A 730 13.01 18.24 1.82
N ARG A 731 13.50 19.36 2.35
CA ARG A 731 13.94 20.53 1.58
C ARG A 731 15.46 20.72 1.55
N ASP A 732 16.18 19.83 2.23
CA ASP A 732 17.62 19.87 2.46
C ASP A 732 18.27 18.55 2.02
N GLY A 733 17.86 18.01 0.88
CA GLY A 733 18.52 16.85 0.27
C GLY A 733 18.35 15.55 1.06
N GLY A 734 17.30 15.42 1.87
CA GLY A 734 17.05 14.27 2.74
C GLY A 734 17.87 14.29 4.03
N HIS A 735 18.22 15.46 4.57
CA HIS A 735 18.83 15.57 5.90
C HIS A 735 17.78 15.68 7.02
N THR A 736 16.69 16.40 6.76
CA THR A 736 15.56 16.53 7.67
C THR A 736 14.23 16.41 6.92
N TRP A 737 13.16 16.04 7.64
CA TRP A 737 11.85 15.73 7.07
C TRP A 737 10.78 16.66 7.66
N GLU A 738 10.41 17.68 6.90
CA GLU A 738 9.51 18.76 7.35
C GLU A 738 8.05 18.32 7.40
N ARG A 739 7.62 17.49 6.44
CA ARG A 739 6.21 17.09 6.25
C ARG A 739 6.08 15.66 5.78
N SER A 740 4.91 15.08 6.04
CA SER A 740 4.54 13.70 5.80
C SER A 740 3.06 13.65 5.49
N LEU A 741 2.70 12.76 4.58
CA LEU A 741 1.34 12.48 4.17
C LEU A 741 1.14 10.96 4.23
N CYS A 742 0.21 10.51 5.09
CA CYS A 742 -0.24 9.13 5.08
C CYS A 742 -1.21 8.93 3.91
N VAL A 743 -0.75 8.23 2.87
CA VAL A 743 -1.53 8.02 1.64
C VAL A 743 -2.50 6.84 1.83
N HIS A 744 -2.03 5.78 2.50
CA HIS A 744 -2.84 4.62 2.82
C HIS A 744 -2.51 4.14 4.25
N PRO A 745 -3.46 4.22 5.21
CA PRO A 745 -3.16 3.94 6.62
C PRO A 745 -3.08 2.44 6.95
N ARG A 746 -3.51 1.58 6.03
CA ARG A 746 -3.62 0.13 6.21
C ARG A 746 -2.57 -0.61 5.38
N HIS A 747 -2.93 -1.71 4.73
CA HIS A 747 -2.00 -2.56 4.01
C HIS A 747 -1.32 -1.75 2.88
N HIS A 748 0.00 -1.66 2.91
CA HIS A 748 0.78 -0.89 1.95
C HIS A 748 2.22 -1.40 1.99
N VAL A 749 2.80 -1.71 0.84
CA VAL A 749 4.10 -2.37 0.79
C VAL A 749 5.11 -1.67 -0.13
N TYR A 750 5.37 -2.18 -1.34
CA TYR A 750 6.31 -1.60 -2.29
C TYR A 750 5.73 -0.35 -2.95
N GLN A 751 6.59 0.52 -3.45
CA GLN A 751 6.19 1.74 -4.13
C GLN A 751 7.17 2.24 -5.19
N CYS A 752 6.66 3.04 -6.12
CA CYS A 752 7.47 3.82 -7.05
C CYS A 752 6.78 5.15 -7.38
N MET A 753 7.51 6.25 -7.30
CA MET A 753 7.01 7.59 -7.60
C MET A 753 7.53 8.12 -8.93
N ALA A 754 6.68 8.89 -9.61
CA ALA A 754 7.08 9.76 -10.71
C ALA A 754 6.34 11.11 -10.63
N ALA A 755 7.00 12.17 -11.09
CA ALA A 755 6.31 13.44 -11.29
C ALA A 755 5.40 13.33 -12.53
N CYS A 756 4.11 13.60 -12.39
CA CYS A 756 3.11 13.51 -13.46
C CYS A 756 2.79 14.89 -14.07
N GLU A 757 1.97 14.92 -15.13
CA GLU A 757 1.43 16.18 -15.65
C GLU A 757 0.54 16.90 -14.62
N GLY A 758 0.40 18.22 -14.73
CA GLY A 758 -0.57 18.99 -13.94
C GLY A 758 -0.18 19.25 -12.48
N SER A 759 1.12 19.25 -12.15
CA SER A 759 1.64 19.50 -10.80
C SER A 759 1.22 18.45 -9.76
N GLN A 760 1.19 17.18 -10.17
CA GLN A 760 0.90 16.04 -9.30
C GLN A 760 2.06 15.04 -9.24
N LEU A 761 2.17 14.36 -8.11
CA LEU A 761 2.97 13.17 -7.90
C LEU A 761 2.09 11.95 -8.19
N GLY A 762 2.55 11.05 -9.06
CA GLY A 762 2.00 9.71 -9.17
C GLY A 762 2.76 8.79 -8.23
N LEU A 763 2.06 8.23 -7.23
CA LEU A 763 2.58 7.18 -6.37
C LEU A 763 1.97 5.86 -6.82
N LEU A 764 2.76 4.99 -7.45
CA LEU A 764 2.42 3.61 -7.69
C LEU A 764 2.77 2.80 -6.45
N TRP A 765 1.86 1.99 -5.92
CA TRP A 765 2.02 1.23 -4.69
C TRP A 765 1.21 -0.06 -4.74
N GLU A 766 1.45 -0.98 -3.81
CA GLU A 766 0.75 -2.27 -3.78
C GLU A 766 0.12 -2.58 -2.43
N ILE A 767 -0.92 -3.42 -2.50
CA ILE A 767 -1.42 -4.24 -1.39
C ILE A 767 -0.91 -5.66 -1.66
N GLU A 768 -0.20 -6.26 -0.71
CA GLU A 768 0.41 -7.58 -0.90
C GLU A 768 -0.64 -8.61 -1.32
N THR A 769 -0.34 -9.38 -2.36
CA THR A 769 -1.20 -10.39 -2.98
C THR A 769 -2.46 -9.88 -3.69
N SER A 770 -2.89 -8.64 -3.47
CA SER A 770 -4.11 -8.10 -4.09
C SER A 770 -3.83 -7.36 -5.40
N GLY A 771 -2.88 -6.42 -5.43
CA GLY A 771 -2.66 -5.64 -6.64
C GLY A 771 -1.80 -4.39 -6.47
N VAL A 772 -1.61 -3.71 -7.60
CA VAL A 772 -0.81 -2.51 -7.79
C VAL A 772 -1.71 -1.35 -8.25
N TYR A 773 -1.64 -0.25 -7.49
CA TYR A 773 -2.52 0.91 -7.56
C TYR A 773 -1.69 2.19 -7.74
N ILE A 774 -2.23 3.15 -8.49
CA ILE A 774 -1.65 4.49 -8.59
C ILE A 774 -2.55 5.52 -7.89
N THR A 775 -1.98 6.31 -6.99
CA THR A 775 -2.63 7.45 -6.36
C THR A 775 -2.00 8.75 -6.83
N TYR A 776 -2.83 9.71 -7.25
CA TYR A 776 -2.37 11.04 -7.65
C TYR A 776 -2.45 12.03 -6.50
N ILE A 777 -1.30 12.61 -6.15
CA ILE A 777 -1.15 13.53 -5.01
C ILE A 777 -0.72 14.90 -5.55
N PRO A 778 -1.53 15.96 -5.40
CA PRO A 778 -1.11 17.31 -5.77
C PRO A 778 0.15 17.75 -5.02
N PHE A 779 1.15 18.32 -5.70
CA PHE A 779 2.34 18.89 -5.04
C PHE A 779 2.00 20.01 -4.05
N ALA A 780 0.83 20.62 -4.22
CA ALA A 780 0.24 21.58 -3.29
C ALA A 780 0.21 21.04 -1.83
N TRP A 781 0.00 19.74 -1.61
CA TRP A 781 0.04 19.11 -0.28
C TRP A 781 1.38 19.34 0.46
N PHE A 782 2.45 19.47 -0.30
CA PHE A 782 3.81 19.65 0.21
C PHE A 782 4.27 21.13 0.15
N SER A 783 3.41 22.03 -0.33
CA SER A 783 3.73 23.47 -0.50
C SER A 783 3.31 24.29 0.73
N ASP A 784 4.00 25.38 1.02
CA ASP A 784 3.71 26.25 2.18
C ASP A 784 2.27 26.79 2.13
N GLY A 785 1.54 26.73 3.24
CA GLY A 785 0.15 27.20 3.35
C GLY A 785 -0.95 26.16 3.06
N HIS A 786 -0.58 24.91 2.73
CA HIS A 786 -1.52 23.78 2.76
C HIS A 786 -1.38 23.04 4.09
N GLY A 787 -2.35 23.25 5.00
CA GLY A 787 -2.35 22.75 6.39
C GLY A 787 -2.48 21.23 6.57
N GLY A 788 -2.09 20.41 5.59
CA GLY A 788 -2.29 18.97 5.60
C GLY A 788 -1.03 18.13 5.88
N GLY A 789 0.14 18.75 6.06
CA GLY A 789 1.42 18.05 6.21
C GLY A 789 1.84 17.85 7.67
N VAL A 790 2.27 16.64 8.00
CA VAL A 790 2.65 16.21 9.36
C VAL A 790 4.17 16.04 9.46
N ALA A 791 4.88 16.64 10.42
CA ALA A 791 6.33 16.39 10.58
C ALA A 791 6.64 14.88 10.70
N ALA A 792 7.73 14.40 10.09
CA ALA A 792 8.04 12.97 10.11
C ALA A 792 8.33 12.48 11.53
N THR A 793 7.70 11.36 11.91
CA THR A 793 7.85 10.78 13.25
C THR A 793 9.22 10.13 13.41
N ALA A 794 9.95 10.51 14.46
CA ALA A 794 10.96 9.61 15.03
C ALA A 794 10.19 8.44 15.67
N GLY A 795 10.14 7.29 15.00
CA GLY A 795 9.27 6.18 15.38
C GLY A 795 9.39 5.80 16.86
N ASN A 796 8.25 5.50 17.49
CA ASN A 796 8.20 4.89 18.82
C ASN A 796 9.18 3.70 18.86
N ARG A 797 9.97 3.63 19.94
CA ARG A 797 10.84 2.48 20.20
C ARG A 797 9.96 1.25 20.34
N TYR A 798 9.90 0.44 19.29
CA TYR A 798 9.45 -0.95 19.42
C TYR A 798 10.64 -1.73 19.95
N ASP A 799 10.63 -2.03 21.25
CA ASP A 799 11.55 -3.01 21.83
C ASP A 799 11.22 -4.37 21.20
N LYS A 800 12.13 -4.86 20.36
CA LYS A 800 12.05 -6.17 19.69
C LYS A 800 12.20 -7.37 20.64
N GLU A 801 12.19 -7.18 21.96
CA GLU A 801 12.52 -8.24 22.94
C GLU A 801 11.31 -9.02 23.50
N ALA A 802 10.17 -9.05 22.81
CA ALA A 802 9.04 -9.90 23.20
C ALA A 802 8.53 -10.77 22.04
N SER A 803 9.32 -11.78 21.68
CA SER A 803 8.87 -13.03 21.04
C SER A 803 9.70 -14.20 21.54
#